data_AF-A0A091M6S4-F1
#
_entry.id   AF-A0A091M6S4-F1
#
_cell.length_a   1.000
_cell.length_b   1.000
_cell.length_c   1.000
_cell.angle_alpha   90.00
_cell.angle_beta   90.00
_cell.angle_gamma   90.00
#
_symmetry.space_group_name_H-M   'P 1'
#
loop_
_entity.id
_entity.type
_entity.pdbx_description
1 polymer ?
#
loop_
_entity_poly.entity_id
_entity_poly.type
_entity_poly.pdbx_seq_one_letter_code
_entity_poly.pdbx_strand_id
1 'polypeptide(L)'
;PAYLAMASDSGDRNSTLKRCLSVLRDARNDSEQFAALLLVTKAVRAGEVDAKTRRQIFDAIGFTFPNRLLTSRQPPAGCPEHTFRALGLTLLACFCTDPELAGHSQILSKIPTFNDILVSPCNPDSTSMIDDVYQCLSAVMATTRGSRELVTKGTVSALCQAYVNCSYGSDRALTLLLGLLAIAETKCWQRDAPHLLTVLSKLSDDFLKTEDMTKFELCEVLPHFIPLSPPLTQDLQGSECLHRLYKGLANILGSKLSQSQRDPALKLAACLVQACGSEWIPAETAGSKFLALLVNLACVEVRLTLEEPDPLEVEGKKEVVTACYVLIEMGIQECLREEKPLLEEVQKMQLMRIMEEAFGAVIFYLRRVKQEELQDPFIFASVRILGAWMAEETSSLKQEICELLPFLVHYAKKLFKEGSPAASLPQPELVSSEGSGLPQDALRFLLPGFCHLTAEDKPRDILISEGAPALLCEYFLHQWEMLTSKPGSPAPVTSAEMSLQTTCGIFLNLVVTAPDLIRRDKSFSSLMDMLLKSLPLLLPQKDHLVLAANIATLGMMMARILAILQGTQSAKDFFRAAIHFLSKAHTAQADPGSDGLAAAVSPAFTSAWADMRAGSVPLFPGLPQAVLQTQWLEGLSEFLTRVTPASVDFELIAAFQSVLVELARASKPCRDVILSHHGREWANLYGMAALEQCLSE
;
A
#
# COMPACT_ATOMS: atom_id res chain seq x y z
N PRO A 1 -1.89 -39.19 -56.35
CA PRO A 1 -1.78 -40.54 -55.73
C PRO A 1 -1.23 -40.57 -54.28
N ALA A 2 -0.59 -39.50 -53.77
CA ALA A 2 -0.09 -39.45 -52.39
C ALA A 2 -1.12 -38.98 -51.32
N TYR A 3 -2.27 -38.41 -51.73
CA TYR A 3 -3.28 -37.87 -50.80
C TYR A 3 -4.36 -38.88 -50.36
N LEU A 4 -4.50 -40.03 -51.03
CA LEU A 4 -5.54 -41.02 -50.73
C LEU A 4 -5.07 -42.17 -49.82
N ALA A 5 -3.75 -42.37 -49.65
CA ALA A 5 -3.19 -43.38 -48.74
C ALA A 5 -3.17 -42.95 -47.27
N MET A 6 -3.17 -41.64 -46.98
CA MET A 6 -3.22 -41.12 -45.61
C MET A 6 -4.62 -41.17 -44.97
N ALA A 7 -5.68 -41.17 -45.77
CA ALA A 7 -7.06 -41.21 -45.28
C ALA A 7 -7.52 -42.62 -44.84
N SER A 8 -6.96 -43.69 -45.41
CA SER A 8 -7.29 -45.08 -45.04
C SER A 8 -6.58 -45.55 -43.76
N ASP A 9 -5.39 -45.05 -43.47
CA ASP A 9 -4.58 -45.46 -42.30
C ASP A 9 -5.11 -44.83 -40.98
N SER A 10 -5.71 -43.62 -41.06
CA SER A 10 -6.29 -42.93 -39.90
C SER A 10 -7.63 -43.52 -39.44
N GLY A 11 -8.43 -44.07 -40.37
CA GLY A 11 -9.70 -44.73 -40.06
C GLY A 11 -9.53 -46.06 -39.31
N ASP A 12 -8.51 -46.84 -39.64
CA ASP A 12 -8.26 -48.16 -39.06
C ASP A 12 -7.58 -48.08 -37.66
N ARG A 13 -6.71 -47.07 -37.47
CA ARG A 13 -6.09 -46.78 -36.16
C ARG A 13 -7.11 -46.30 -35.11
N ASN A 14 -8.10 -45.50 -35.51
CA ASN A 14 -9.17 -45.05 -34.62
C ASN A 14 -10.13 -46.21 -34.25
N SER A 15 -10.40 -47.14 -35.16
CA SER A 15 -11.20 -48.33 -34.89
C SER A 15 -10.50 -49.28 -33.89
N THR A 16 -9.19 -49.46 -34.07
CA THR A 16 -8.34 -50.27 -33.20
C THR A 16 -8.28 -49.68 -31.79
N LEU A 17 -8.11 -48.36 -31.67
CA LEU A 17 -8.11 -47.68 -30.37
C LEU A 17 -9.44 -47.83 -29.65
N LYS A 18 -10.58 -47.64 -30.33
CA LYS A 18 -11.91 -47.84 -29.72
C LYS A 18 -12.08 -49.25 -29.16
N ARG A 19 -11.58 -50.27 -29.87
CA ARG A 19 -11.58 -51.64 -29.38
C ARG A 19 -10.68 -51.81 -28.15
N CYS A 20 -9.47 -51.26 -28.16
CA CYS A 20 -8.58 -51.26 -26.99
C CYS A 20 -9.22 -50.56 -25.78
N LEU A 21 -9.90 -49.43 -25.97
CA LEU A 21 -10.62 -48.72 -24.91
C LEU A 21 -11.81 -49.53 -24.36
N SER A 22 -12.52 -50.28 -25.20
CA SER A 22 -13.58 -51.20 -24.71
C SER A 22 -13.00 -52.31 -23.83
N VAL A 23 -11.90 -52.93 -24.25
CA VAL A 23 -11.20 -53.96 -23.46
C VAL A 23 -10.69 -53.38 -22.13
N LEU A 24 -10.20 -52.15 -22.14
CA LEU A 24 -9.73 -51.46 -20.94
C LEU A 24 -10.87 -51.17 -19.94
N ARG A 25 -12.05 -50.81 -20.42
CA ARG A 25 -13.26 -50.60 -19.59
C ARG A 25 -13.83 -51.90 -19.03
N ASP A 26 -13.74 -52.99 -19.80
CA ASP A 26 -14.32 -54.29 -19.44
C ASP A 26 -13.38 -55.15 -18.58
N ALA A 27 -12.14 -54.70 -18.36
CA ALA A 27 -11.13 -55.40 -17.56
C ALA A 27 -11.57 -55.56 -16.09
N ARG A 28 -11.49 -56.79 -15.57
CA ARG A 28 -12.05 -57.19 -14.27
C ARG A 28 -11.03 -57.19 -13.13
N ASN A 29 -9.75 -57.18 -13.47
CA ASN A 29 -8.65 -57.20 -12.51
C ASN A 29 -7.46 -56.36 -13.02
N ASP A 30 -6.52 -56.03 -12.13
CA ASP A 30 -5.39 -55.16 -12.44
C ASP A 30 -4.48 -55.74 -13.54
N SER A 31 -4.37 -57.07 -13.65
CA SER A 31 -3.59 -57.72 -14.71
C SER A 31 -4.21 -57.53 -16.09
N GLU A 32 -5.54 -57.65 -16.20
CA GLU A 32 -6.29 -57.34 -17.43
C GLU A 32 -6.20 -55.84 -17.76
N GLN A 33 -6.29 -54.96 -16.76
CA GLN A 33 -6.13 -53.50 -16.96
C GLN A 33 -4.73 -53.16 -17.48
N PHE A 34 -3.68 -53.79 -16.94
CA PHE A 34 -2.32 -53.61 -17.45
C PHE A 34 -2.15 -54.11 -18.88
N ALA A 35 -2.65 -55.31 -19.19
CA ALA A 35 -2.57 -55.85 -20.54
C ALA A 35 -3.31 -54.95 -21.54
N ALA A 36 -4.49 -54.46 -21.17
CA ALA A 36 -5.27 -53.53 -21.99
C ALA A 36 -4.56 -52.17 -22.17
N LEU A 37 -3.94 -51.63 -21.13
CA LEU A 37 -3.17 -50.39 -21.19
C LEU A 37 -1.95 -50.53 -22.11
N LEU A 38 -1.24 -51.66 -22.08
CA LEU A 38 -0.14 -51.96 -23.00
C LEU A 38 -0.61 -52.07 -24.47
N LEU A 39 -1.84 -52.53 -24.71
CA LEU A 39 -2.43 -52.51 -26.05
C LEU A 39 -2.73 -51.08 -26.52
N VAL A 40 -3.21 -50.22 -25.61
CA VAL A 40 -3.44 -48.79 -25.91
C VAL A 40 -2.13 -48.08 -26.26
N THR A 41 -1.05 -48.28 -25.49
CA THR A 41 0.25 -47.65 -25.76
C THR A 41 0.94 -48.19 -27.02
N LYS A 42 0.59 -49.40 -27.48
CA LYS A 42 1.01 -49.92 -28.79
C LYS A 42 0.17 -49.37 -29.95
N ALA A 43 -1.12 -49.18 -29.74
CA ALA A 43 -2.04 -48.66 -30.76
C ALA A 43 -1.83 -47.16 -31.03
N VAL A 44 -1.35 -46.41 -30.04
CA VAL A 44 -1.24 -44.95 -30.09
C VAL A 44 0.10 -44.49 -29.52
N ARG A 45 0.81 -43.63 -30.26
CA ARG A 45 2.05 -42.99 -29.79
C ARG A 45 1.74 -41.72 -29.00
N ALA A 46 2.42 -41.50 -27.89
CA ALA A 46 2.18 -40.37 -26.98
C ALA A 46 2.21 -38.97 -27.65
N GLY A 47 3.03 -38.77 -28.69
CA GLY A 47 3.11 -37.52 -29.45
C GLY A 47 2.06 -37.33 -30.56
N GLU A 48 1.25 -38.35 -30.85
CA GLU A 48 0.26 -38.37 -31.95
C GLU A 48 -1.20 -38.27 -31.43
N VAL A 49 -1.40 -38.04 -30.13
CA VAL A 49 -2.72 -38.08 -29.48
C VAL A 49 -3.28 -36.67 -29.30
N ASP A 50 -4.47 -36.41 -29.84
CA ASP A 50 -5.19 -35.16 -29.58
C ASP A 50 -5.79 -35.12 -28.15
N ALA A 51 -6.15 -33.93 -27.67
CA ALA A 51 -6.68 -33.75 -26.31
C ALA A 51 -7.94 -34.60 -26.05
N LYS A 52 -8.80 -34.74 -27.07
CA LYS A 52 -10.04 -35.53 -27.00
C LYS A 52 -9.75 -37.01 -26.79
N THR A 53 -8.79 -37.57 -27.52
CA THR A 53 -8.40 -38.97 -27.41
C THR A 53 -7.69 -39.24 -26.09
N ARG A 54 -6.85 -38.32 -25.60
CA ARG A 54 -6.27 -38.41 -24.25
C ARG A 54 -7.36 -38.49 -23.17
N ARG A 55 -8.37 -37.62 -23.25
CA ARG A 55 -9.49 -37.64 -22.31
C ARG A 55 -10.28 -38.95 -22.37
N GLN A 56 -10.52 -39.51 -23.57
CA GLN A 56 -11.18 -40.81 -23.71
C GLN A 56 -10.39 -41.97 -23.10
N ILE A 57 -9.05 -41.93 -23.20
CA ILE A 57 -8.16 -42.90 -22.55
C ILE A 57 -8.28 -42.74 -21.02
N PHE A 58 -8.24 -41.51 -20.51
CA PHE A 58 -8.37 -41.25 -19.07
C PHE A 58 -9.72 -41.69 -18.51
N ASP A 59 -10.83 -41.41 -19.22
CA ASP A 59 -12.17 -41.85 -18.85
C ASP A 59 -12.29 -43.39 -18.84
N ALA A 60 -11.53 -44.09 -19.70
CA ALA A 60 -11.50 -45.56 -19.73
C ALA A 60 -10.68 -46.17 -18.59
N ILE A 61 -9.59 -45.53 -18.16
CA ILE A 61 -8.76 -46.00 -17.04
C ILE A 61 -9.42 -45.69 -15.69
N GLY A 62 -9.91 -44.45 -15.53
CA GLY A 62 -10.43 -43.92 -14.28
C GLY A 62 -9.35 -43.71 -13.19
N PHE A 63 -9.72 -43.07 -12.07
CA PHE A 63 -8.79 -42.81 -10.97
C PHE A 63 -8.53 -44.03 -10.08
N THR A 64 -9.42 -45.01 -10.06
CA THR A 64 -9.35 -46.14 -9.13
C THR A 64 -8.11 -47.00 -9.37
N PHE A 65 -7.74 -47.23 -10.63
CA PHE A 65 -6.59 -48.06 -10.98
C PHE A 65 -5.25 -47.39 -10.59
N PRO A 66 -4.92 -46.16 -11.03
CA PRO A 66 -3.71 -45.47 -10.59
C PRO A 66 -3.62 -45.32 -9.06
N ASN A 67 -4.75 -45.08 -8.38
CA ASN A 67 -4.79 -44.99 -6.92
C ASN A 67 -4.42 -46.31 -6.24
N ARG A 68 -4.90 -47.46 -6.74
CA ARG A 68 -4.52 -48.79 -6.21
C ARG A 68 -3.03 -49.02 -6.40
N LEU A 69 -2.49 -48.70 -7.59
CA LEU A 69 -1.07 -48.84 -7.92
C LEU A 69 -0.17 -48.03 -6.98
N LEU A 70 -0.54 -46.77 -6.70
CA LEU A 70 0.19 -45.90 -5.77
C LEU A 70 0.22 -46.44 -4.33
N THR A 71 -0.82 -47.17 -3.91
CA THR A 71 -0.92 -47.73 -2.55
C THR A 71 -0.45 -49.18 -2.44
N SER A 72 -0.09 -49.83 -3.55
CA SER A 72 0.27 -51.25 -3.56
C SER A 72 1.55 -51.49 -2.78
N ARG A 73 1.49 -52.43 -1.82
CA ARG A 73 2.62 -52.85 -0.97
C ARG A 73 3.09 -54.28 -1.24
N GLN A 74 2.52 -54.96 -2.23
CA GLN A 74 2.80 -56.37 -2.54
C GLN A 74 3.18 -56.53 -4.01
N PRO A 75 4.45 -56.31 -4.39
CA PRO A 75 4.90 -56.60 -5.73
C PRO A 75 4.98 -58.14 -5.96
N PRO A 76 4.78 -58.63 -7.19
CA PRO A 76 5.10 -60.00 -7.56
C PRO A 76 6.58 -60.32 -7.28
N ALA A 77 6.89 -61.59 -7.03
CA ALA A 77 8.26 -62.04 -6.74
C ALA A 77 9.22 -61.64 -7.87
N GLY A 78 10.25 -60.87 -7.54
CA GLY A 78 11.26 -60.35 -8.49
C GLY A 78 11.00 -58.94 -9.03
N CYS A 79 9.89 -58.29 -8.67
CA CYS A 79 9.64 -56.88 -9.01
C CYS A 79 10.01 -55.95 -7.84
N PRO A 80 10.74 -54.85 -8.09
CA PRO A 80 10.97 -53.83 -7.07
C PRO A 80 9.67 -53.22 -6.53
N GLU A 81 9.62 -52.93 -5.22
CA GLU A 81 8.43 -52.35 -4.57
C GLU A 81 7.99 -51.02 -5.20
N HIS A 82 8.92 -50.25 -5.77
CA HIS A 82 8.64 -48.94 -6.33
C HIS A 82 8.01 -48.97 -7.74
N THR A 83 8.05 -50.10 -8.47
CA THR A 83 7.65 -50.15 -9.89
C THR A 83 6.15 -49.88 -10.08
N PHE A 84 5.28 -50.42 -9.23
CA PHE A 84 3.84 -50.13 -9.29
C PHE A 84 3.52 -48.70 -8.90
N ARG A 85 4.22 -48.18 -7.89
CA ARG A 85 4.08 -46.77 -7.48
C ARG A 85 4.50 -45.82 -8.60
N ALA A 86 5.61 -46.12 -9.27
CA ALA A 86 6.09 -45.35 -10.42
C ALA A 86 5.04 -45.33 -11.53
N LEU A 87 4.52 -46.50 -11.91
CA LEU A 87 3.52 -46.60 -12.96
C LEU A 87 2.20 -45.92 -12.61
N GLY A 88 1.75 -46.05 -11.36
CA GLY A 88 0.58 -45.31 -10.87
C GLY A 88 0.78 -43.80 -10.94
N LEU A 89 1.98 -43.31 -10.62
CA LEU A 89 2.31 -41.91 -10.68
C LEU A 89 2.43 -41.39 -12.12
N THR A 90 3.09 -42.13 -13.02
CA THR A 90 3.16 -41.80 -14.45
C THR A 90 1.77 -41.67 -15.07
N LEU A 91 0.83 -42.53 -14.67
CA LEU A 91 -0.57 -42.41 -15.10
C LEU A 91 -1.21 -41.12 -14.58
N LEU A 92 -1.01 -40.77 -13.31
CA LEU A 92 -1.52 -39.50 -12.77
C LEU A 92 -0.86 -38.28 -13.44
N ALA A 93 0.44 -38.31 -13.70
CA ALA A 93 1.16 -37.26 -14.43
C ALA A 93 0.60 -37.09 -15.85
N CYS A 94 0.30 -38.20 -16.54
CA CYS A 94 -0.40 -38.17 -17.81
C CYS A 94 -1.78 -37.50 -17.66
N PHE A 95 -2.56 -37.85 -16.64
CA PHE A 95 -3.89 -37.25 -16.41
C PHE A 95 -3.79 -35.74 -16.19
N CYS A 96 -2.77 -35.29 -15.48
CA CYS A 96 -2.48 -33.89 -15.22
C CYS A 96 -2.13 -33.07 -16.48
N THR A 97 -1.91 -33.70 -17.65
CA THR A 97 -1.80 -32.97 -18.93
C THR A 97 -3.14 -32.39 -19.41
N ASP A 98 -4.27 -32.80 -18.80
CA ASP A 98 -5.58 -32.20 -18.97
C ASP A 98 -5.87 -31.28 -17.76
N PRO A 99 -6.04 -29.95 -17.98
CA PRO A 99 -6.28 -28.99 -16.90
C PRO A 99 -7.51 -29.31 -16.03
N GLU A 100 -8.57 -29.90 -16.58
CA GLU A 100 -9.75 -30.27 -15.81
C GLU A 100 -9.46 -31.43 -14.84
N LEU A 101 -8.64 -32.39 -15.27
CA LEU A 101 -8.25 -33.53 -14.45
C LEU A 101 -7.20 -33.15 -13.40
N ALA A 102 -6.28 -32.25 -13.73
CA ALA A 102 -5.29 -31.72 -12.78
C ALA A 102 -5.98 -31.08 -11.57
N GLY A 103 -7.09 -30.38 -11.78
CA GLY A 103 -7.90 -29.75 -10.72
C GLY A 103 -8.88 -30.71 -10.03
N HIS A 104 -8.94 -31.97 -10.43
CA HIS A 104 -9.91 -32.93 -9.93
C HIS A 104 -9.60 -33.36 -8.48
N SER A 105 -10.62 -33.56 -7.66
CA SER A 105 -10.49 -33.90 -6.23
C SER A 105 -9.62 -35.13 -5.97
N GLN A 106 -9.64 -36.10 -6.88
CA GLN A 106 -8.79 -37.30 -6.80
C GLN A 106 -7.30 -36.96 -6.91
N ILE A 107 -6.88 -36.07 -7.82
CA ILE A 107 -5.49 -35.58 -7.90
C ILE A 107 -5.14 -34.75 -6.68
N LEU A 108 -6.00 -33.79 -6.32
CA LEU A 108 -5.77 -32.91 -5.18
C LEU A 108 -5.63 -33.69 -3.87
N SER A 109 -6.31 -34.82 -3.71
CA SER A 109 -6.17 -35.71 -2.54
C SER A 109 -4.80 -36.39 -2.43
N LYS A 110 -4.03 -36.45 -3.52
CA LYS A 110 -2.71 -37.09 -3.58
C LYS A 110 -1.55 -36.14 -3.38
N ILE A 111 -1.79 -34.83 -3.26
CA ILE A 111 -0.76 -33.83 -2.97
C ILE A 111 0.15 -34.24 -1.79
N PRO A 112 -0.36 -34.74 -0.64
CA PRO A 112 0.52 -35.19 0.44
C PRO A 112 1.45 -36.34 0.01
N THR A 113 0.94 -37.30 -0.77
CA THR A 113 1.76 -38.40 -1.31
C THR A 113 2.83 -37.90 -2.28
N PHE A 114 2.53 -36.87 -3.06
CA PHE A 114 3.51 -36.22 -3.94
C PHE A 114 4.61 -35.53 -3.12
N ASN A 115 4.23 -34.79 -2.07
CA ASN A 115 5.16 -34.14 -1.16
C ASN A 115 6.08 -35.16 -0.47
N ASP A 116 5.54 -36.30 -0.01
CA ASP A 116 6.33 -37.37 0.61
C ASP A 116 7.39 -37.94 -0.34
N ILE A 117 7.08 -38.06 -1.64
CA ILE A 117 8.03 -38.54 -2.65
C ILE A 117 9.18 -37.54 -2.83
N LEU A 118 8.89 -36.23 -2.84
CA LEU A 118 9.92 -35.20 -2.98
C LEU A 118 10.91 -35.14 -1.81
N VAL A 119 10.42 -35.38 -0.59
CA VAL A 119 11.24 -35.31 0.63
C VAL A 119 11.97 -36.63 0.91
N SER A 120 11.53 -37.74 0.31
CA SER A 120 12.16 -39.05 0.50
C SER A 120 13.59 -39.08 -0.10
N PRO A 121 14.53 -39.82 0.52
CA PRO A 121 15.88 -39.98 -0.02
C PRO A 121 15.85 -40.51 -1.45
N CYS A 122 16.52 -39.80 -2.37
CA CYS A 122 16.52 -40.13 -3.78
C CYS A 122 17.38 -41.38 -4.04
N ASN A 123 16.75 -42.44 -4.56
CA ASN A 123 17.44 -43.57 -5.17
C ASN A 123 17.56 -43.32 -6.69
N PRO A 124 18.62 -43.77 -7.39
CA PRO A 124 18.76 -43.57 -8.84
C PRO A 124 17.55 -44.05 -9.65
N ASP A 125 16.92 -45.14 -9.19
CA ASP A 125 15.73 -45.76 -9.81
C ASP A 125 14.43 -44.95 -9.59
N SER A 126 14.46 -43.90 -8.76
CA SER A 126 13.29 -43.09 -8.38
C SER A 126 13.18 -41.73 -9.08
N THR A 127 14.14 -41.38 -9.94
CA THR A 127 14.20 -40.10 -10.67
C THR A 127 12.96 -39.86 -11.54
N SER A 128 12.51 -40.88 -12.28
CA SER A 128 11.28 -40.81 -13.08
C SER A 128 10.03 -40.49 -12.26
N MET A 129 9.94 -41.01 -11.04
CA MET A 129 8.83 -40.68 -10.13
C MET A 129 8.88 -39.22 -9.70
N ILE A 130 10.06 -38.70 -9.40
CA ILE A 130 10.22 -37.29 -9.03
C ILE A 130 9.81 -36.38 -10.20
N ASP A 131 10.17 -36.76 -11.42
CA ASP A 131 9.77 -36.00 -12.61
C ASP A 131 8.25 -35.94 -12.81
N ASP A 132 7.59 -37.09 -12.63
CA ASP A 132 6.13 -37.21 -12.67
C ASP A 132 5.46 -36.41 -11.54
N VAL A 133 6.05 -36.39 -10.34
CA VAL A 133 5.55 -35.56 -9.22
C VAL A 133 5.60 -34.09 -9.60
N TYR A 134 6.75 -33.59 -10.05
CA TYR A 134 6.86 -32.18 -10.43
C TYR A 134 5.88 -31.82 -11.56
N GLN A 135 5.68 -32.70 -12.54
CA GLN A 135 4.66 -32.50 -13.57
C GLN A 135 3.24 -32.38 -12.97
N CYS A 136 2.88 -33.25 -12.04
CA CYS A 136 1.60 -33.18 -11.34
C CYS A 136 1.46 -31.85 -10.57
N LEU A 137 2.47 -31.45 -9.80
CA LEU A 137 2.43 -30.23 -9.00
C LEU A 137 2.35 -28.98 -9.88
N SER A 138 3.12 -28.91 -10.96
CA SER A 138 3.04 -27.81 -11.95
C SER A 138 1.65 -27.71 -12.58
N ALA A 139 1.06 -28.85 -12.98
CA ALA A 139 -0.27 -28.88 -13.55
C ALA A 139 -1.35 -28.47 -12.54
N VAL A 140 -1.26 -28.94 -11.29
CA VAL A 140 -2.17 -28.53 -10.22
C VAL A 140 -2.06 -27.03 -9.98
N MET A 141 -0.84 -26.48 -9.88
CA MET A 141 -0.62 -25.05 -9.66
C MET A 141 -1.28 -24.18 -10.73
N ALA A 142 -1.32 -24.64 -11.98
CA ALA A 142 -1.95 -23.95 -13.09
C ALA A 142 -3.51 -23.93 -13.03
N THR A 143 -4.13 -24.60 -12.05
CA THR A 143 -5.59 -24.61 -11.88
C THR A 143 -6.08 -23.54 -10.89
N THR A 144 -7.34 -23.11 -11.05
CA THR A 144 -7.95 -22.02 -10.25
C THR A 144 -7.96 -22.28 -8.73
N ARG A 145 -8.02 -23.54 -8.30
CA ARG A 145 -8.01 -23.92 -6.87
C ARG A 145 -6.71 -24.57 -6.42
N GLY A 146 -5.82 -24.91 -7.34
CA GLY A 146 -4.67 -25.76 -7.05
C GLY A 146 -3.62 -25.11 -6.17
N SER A 147 -3.24 -23.86 -6.41
CA SER A 147 -2.29 -23.12 -5.56
C SER A 147 -2.70 -23.13 -4.08
N ARG A 148 -4.00 -22.90 -3.80
CA ARG A 148 -4.57 -22.96 -2.45
C ARG A 148 -4.45 -24.35 -1.82
N GLU A 149 -4.74 -25.39 -2.59
CA GLU A 149 -4.65 -26.79 -2.12
C GLU A 149 -3.20 -27.21 -1.87
N LEU A 150 -2.26 -26.81 -2.73
CA LEU A 150 -0.83 -27.06 -2.57
C LEU A 150 -0.31 -26.44 -1.27
N VAL A 151 -0.60 -25.17 -1.02
CA VAL A 151 -0.21 -24.47 0.21
C VAL A 151 -0.86 -25.13 1.44
N THR A 152 -2.15 -25.45 1.37
CA THR A 152 -2.87 -26.05 2.51
C THR A 152 -2.33 -27.44 2.87
N LYS A 153 -1.86 -28.20 1.87
CA LYS A 153 -1.39 -29.59 2.03
C LYS A 153 0.13 -29.72 2.19
N GLY A 154 0.82 -28.63 2.52
CA GLY A 154 2.23 -28.65 2.91
C GLY A 154 3.23 -28.77 1.77
N THR A 155 2.81 -28.44 0.53
CA THR A 155 3.73 -28.49 -0.62
C THR A 155 4.86 -27.48 -0.51
N VAL A 156 4.63 -26.31 0.09
CA VAL A 156 5.67 -25.28 0.27
C VAL A 156 6.85 -25.84 1.10
N SER A 157 6.59 -26.41 2.29
CA SER A 157 7.62 -27.05 3.12
C SER A 157 8.38 -28.15 2.35
N ALA A 158 7.68 -29.02 1.62
CA ALA A 158 8.31 -30.10 0.85
C ALA A 158 9.25 -29.57 -0.26
N LEU A 159 8.82 -28.53 -0.99
CA LEU A 159 9.64 -27.89 -2.02
C LEU A 159 10.84 -27.16 -1.42
N CYS A 160 10.65 -26.47 -0.28
CA CYS A 160 11.76 -25.84 0.45
C CYS A 160 12.81 -26.88 0.86
N GLN A 161 12.39 -28.03 1.41
CA GLN A 161 13.31 -29.11 1.78
C GLN A 161 14.03 -29.70 0.56
N ALA A 162 13.31 -29.97 -0.54
CA ALA A 162 13.89 -30.47 -1.78
C ALA A 162 14.97 -29.51 -2.33
N TYR A 163 14.69 -28.19 -2.29
CA TYR A 163 15.64 -27.16 -2.71
C TYR A 163 16.85 -27.05 -1.78
N VAL A 164 16.63 -26.97 -0.46
CA VAL A 164 17.70 -26.81 0.54
C VAL A 164 18.64 -28.02 0.49
N ASN A 165 18.10 -29.23 0.40
CA ASN A 165 18.86 -30.47 0.36
C ASN A 165 19.54 -30.74 -0.99
N CYS A 166 19.42 -29.84 -1.98
CA CYS A 166 19.92 -30.05 -3.34
C CYS A 166 19.46 -31.39 -3.94
N SER A 167 18.20 -31.75 -3.70
CA SER A 167 17.62 -33.01 -4.21
C SER A 167 17.45 -32.96 -5.73
N TYR A 168 17.25 -34.12 -6.35
CA TYR A 168 17.00 -34.20 -7.80
C TYR A 168 15.81 -33.31 -8.20
N GLY A 169 16.02 -32.45 -9.21
CA GLY A 169 15.05 -31.46 -9.65
C GLY A 169 14.89 -30.25 -8.72
N SER A 170 15.92 -29.89 -7.93
CA SER A 170 15.89 -28.71 -7.05
C SER A 170 15.58 -27.40 -7.78
N ASP A 171 15.99 -27.26 -9.03
CA ASP A 171 15.64 -26.15 -9.92
C ASP A 171 14.12 -26.08 -10.19
N ARG A 172 13.48 -27.24 -10.39
CA ARG A 172 12.02 -27.35 -10.54
C ARG A 172 11.31 -27.04 -9.23
N ALA A 173 11.89 -27.44 -8.09
CA ALA A 173 11.37 -27.06 -6.78
C ALA A 173 11.39 -25.54 -6.58
N LEU A 174 12.51 -24.89 -6.91
CA LEU A 174 12.63 -23.43 -6.87
C LEU A 174 11.60 -22.76 -7.79
N THR A 175 11.46 -23.25 -9.02
CA THR A 175 10.48 -22.71 -9.99
C THR A 175 9.04 -22.80 -9.48
N LEU A 176 8.66 -23.91 -8.85
CA LEU A 176 7.34 -24.06 -8.22
C LEU A 176 7.17 -23.16 -7.00
N LEU A 177 8.21 -22.99 -6.18
CA LEU A 177 8.18 -22.06 -5.05
C LEU A 177 7.94 -20.62 -5.53
N LEU A 178 8.66 -20.18 -6.57
CA LEU A 178 8.47 -18.87 -7.19
C LEU A 178 7.02 -18.69 -7.65
N GLY A 179 6.45 -19.68 -8.34
CA GLY A 179 5.05 -19.65 -8.78
C GLY A 179 4.05 -19.60 -7.62
N LEU A 180 4.29 -20.34 -6.54
CA LEU A 180 3.44 -20.32 -5.35
C LEU A 180 3.52 -18.99 -4.59
N LEU A 181 4.72 -18.41 -4.48
CA LEU A 181 4.93 -17.11 -3.83
C LEU A 181 4.27 -16.00 -4.65
N ALA A 182 4.40 -16.01 -5.98
CA ALA A 182 3.75 -15.03 -6.86
C ALA A 182 2.20 -15.05 -6.75
N ILE A 183 1.59 -16.20 -6.45
CA ILE A 183 0.12 -16.35 -6.40
C ILE A 183 -0.43 -16.26 -4.97
N ALA A 184 0.33 -16.71 -3.97
CA ALA A 184 -0.16 -16.94 -2.62
C ALA A 184 0.83 -16.56 -1.51
N GLU A 185 1.70 -15.56 -1.75
CA GLU A 185 2.75 -15.05 -0.86
C GLU A 185 2.34 -15.09 0.62
N THR A 186 1.28 -14.35 0.99
CA THR A 186 0.84 -14.19 2.38
C THR A 186 0.54 -15.53 3.05
N LYS A 187 -0.12 -16.44 2.34
CA LYS A 187 -0.49 -17.76 2.88
C LYS A 187 0.70 -18.68 3.00
N CYS A 188 1.66 -18.59 2.07
CA CYS A 188 2.93 -19.33 2.12
C CYS A 188 3.71 -18.91 3.37
N TRP A 189 3.91 -17.61 3.58
CA TRP A 189 4.64 -17.09 4.74
C TRP A 189 3.93 -17.37 6.07
N GLN A 190 2.60 -17.25 6.13
CA GLN A 190 1.84 -17.56 7.35
C GLN A 190 1.97 -19.03 7.80
N ARG A 191 2.15 -19.97 6.87
CA ARG A 191 2.20 -21.40 7.18
C ARG A 191 3.61 -21.95 7.31
N ASP A 192 4.51 -21.49 6.46
CA ASP A 192 5.80 -22.13 6.21
C ASP A 192 7.00 -21.18 6.36
N ALA A 193 6.83 -20.05 7.08
CA ALA A 193 7.89 -19.06 7.32
C ALA A 193 9.27 -19.65 7.68
N PRO A 194 9.42 -20.64 8.60
CA PRO A 194 10.73 -21.20 8.93
C PRO A 194 11.43 -21.89 7.73
N HIS A 195 10.66 -22.58 6.90
CA HIS A 195 11.17 -23.25 5.71
C HIS A 195 11.56 -22.24 4.64
N LEU A 196 10.74 -21.21 4.42
CA LEU A 196 11.02 -20.13 3.48
C LEU A 196 12.24 -19.30 3.90
N LEU A 197 12.39 -19.03 5.19
CA LEU A 197 13.56 -18.34 5.74
C LEU A 197 14.86 -19.16 5.56
N THR A 198 14.77 -20.48 5.65
CA THR A 198 15.90 -21.38 5.36
C THR A 198 16.30 -21.30 3.88
N VAL A 199 15.32 -21.24 2.97
CA VAL A 199 15.57 -21.03 1.53
C VAL A 199 16.20 -19.65 1.29
N LEU A 200 15.66 -18.59 1.89
CA LEU A 200 16.22 -17.23 1.80
C LEU A 200 17.66 -17.18 2.32
N SER A 201 17.94 -17.86 3.44
CA SER A 201 19.30 -17.94 3.98
C SER A 201 20.27 -18.59 2.99
N LYS A 202 19.86 -19.69 2.34
CA LYS A 202 20.67 -20.34 1.30
C LYS A 202 20.88 -19.42 0.08
N LEU A 203 19.80 -18.82 -0.44
CA LEU A 203 19.86 -17.90 -1.57
C LEU A 203 20.72 -16.66 -1.30
N SER A 204 20.63 -16.07 -0.09
CA SER A 204 21.44 -14.92 0.31
C SER A 204 22.94 -15.25 0.46
N ASP A 205 23.26 -16.48 0.90
CA ASP A 205 24.63 -16.97 0.98
C ASP A 205 25.20 -17.24 -0.42
N ASP A 206 24.44 -17.89 -1.30
CA ASP A 206 24.79 -18.08 -2.71
C ASP A 206 25.02 -16.71 -3.39
N PHE A 207 24.11 -15.75 -3.18
CA PHE A 207 24.22 -14.39 -3.72
C PHE A 207 25.48 -13.66 -3.29
N LEU A 208 25.90 -13.84 -2.02
CA LEU A 208 27.12 -13.24 -1.51
C LEU A 208 28.38 -13.87 -2.11
N LYS A 209 28.37 -15.20 -2.29
CA LYS A 209 29.53 -15.98 -2.72
C LYS A 209 29.76 -15.98 -4.23
N THR A 210 28.71 -15.86 -5.03
CA THR A 210 28.85 -15.96 -6.48
C THR A 210 29.43 -14.67 -7.09
N GLU A 211 30.29 -14.85 -8.09
CA GLU A 211 30.99 -13.78 -8.82
C GLU A 211 30.73 -13.80 -10.33
N ASP A 212 29.92 -14.75 -10.83
CA ASP A 212 29.56 -14.88 -12.25
C ASP A 212 28.17 -14.31 -12.57
N MET A 213 27.67 -14.60 -13.78
CA MET A 213 26.36 -14.10 -14.24
C MET A 213 25.18 -14.56 -13.37
N THR A 214 25.30 -15.70 -12.68
CA THR A 214 24.23 -16.21 -11.81
C THR A 214 23.97 -15.30 -10.62
N LYS A 215 24.94 -14.44 -10.23
CA LYS A 215 24.74 -13.41 -9.21
C LYS A 215 23.61 -12.44 -9.59
N PHE A 216 23.50 -12.08 -10.87
CA PHE A 216 22.46 -11.20 -11.38
C PHE A 216 21.12 -11.94 -11.57
N GLU A 217 21.15 -13.22 -11.89
CA GLU A 217 19.96 -14.07 -11.91
C GLU A 217 19.35 -14.20 -10.50
N LEU A 218 20.19 -14.29 -9.47
CA LEU A 218 19.73 -14.30 -8.08
C LEU A 218 19.03 -13.00 -7.68
N CYS A 219 19.39 -11.85 -8.26
CA CYS A 219 18.67 -10.60 -8.04
C CYS A 219 17.21 -10.65 -8.52
N GLU A 220 16.88 -11.49 -9.51
CA GLU A 220 15.50 -11.70 -9.99
C GLU A 220 14.75 -12.74 -9.13
N VAL A 221 15.47 -13.70 -8.56
CA VAL A 221 14.89 -14.75 -7.70
C VAL A 221 14.57 -14.24 -6.29
N LEU A 222 15.52 -13.54 -5.67
CA LEU A 222 15.45 -13.11 -4.26
C LEU A 222 14.21 -12.28 -3.89
N PRO A 223 13.70 -11.34 -4.72
CA PRO A 223 12.51 -10.54 -4.38
C PRO A 223 11.28 -11.37 -4.02
N HIS A 224 11.11 -12.55 -4.63
CA HIS A 224 9.98 -13.45 -4.37
C HIS A 224 10.02 -14.06 -2.96
N PHE A 225 11.18 -14.07 -2.31
CA PHE A 225 11.40 -14.61 -0.97
C PHE A 225 11.52 -13.51 0.10
N ILE A 226 11.21 -12.25 -0.22
CA ILE A 226 11.18 -11.15 0.74
C ILE A 226 9.72 -10.83 1.07
N PRO A 227 9.22 -11.08 2.30
CA PRO A 227 7.83 -10.82 2.65
C PRO A 227 7.56 -9.32 2.86
N LEU A 228 6.40 -8.84 2.39
CA LEU A 228 5.94 -7.44 2.53
C LEU A 228 5.49 -7.03 3.96
N SER A 229 5.43 -7.96 4.91
CA SER A 229 4.95 -7.75 6.28
C SER A 229 5.76 -8.65 7.24
N PRO A 230 6.07 -8.22 8.48
CA PRO A 230 7.33 -8.57 9.14
C PRO A 230 7.46 -10.07 9.44
N PRO A 231 8.65 -10.65 9.21
CA PRO A 231 9.49 -11.02 10.35
C PRO A 231 11.01 -10.80 10.16
N LEU A 232 11.48 -10.28 9.01
CA LEU A 232 12.92 -10.32 8.69
C LEU A 232 13.82 -9.57 9.68
N THR A 233 13.36 -8.45 10.24
CA THR A 233 14.16 -7.65 11.19
C THR A 233 13.98 -8.08 12.65
N GLN A 234 13.01 -8.96 12.93
CA GLN A 234 12.71 -9.45 14.29
C GLN A 234 13.47 -10.73 14.63
N ASP A 235 13.84 -11.51 13.62
CA ASP A 235 14.53 -12.78 13.77
C ASP A 235 16.03 -12.68 13.44
N LEU A 236 16.86 -13.41 14.19
CA LEU A 236 18.32 -13.41 14.01
C LEU A 236 18.74 -13.93 12.63
N GLN A 237 18.07 -14.98 12.14
CA GLN A 237 18.36 -15.55 10.81
C GLN A 237 17.93 -14.57 9.72
N GLY A 238 16.80 -13.88 9.90
CA GLY A 238 16.37 -12.79 9.02
C GLY A 238 17.39 -11.65 8.93
N SER A 239 17.87 -11.16 10.08
CA SER A 239 18.90 -10.11 10.13
C SER A 239 20.20 -10.53 9.45
N GLU A 240 20.62 -11.80 9.60
CA GLU A 240 21.79 -12.32 8.91
C GLU A 240 21.59 -12.37 7.39
N CYS A 241 20.39 -12.76 6.92
CA CYS A 241 20.05 -12.71 5.50
C CYS A 241 20.15 -11.28 4.96
N LEU A 242 19.58 -10.29 5.67
CA LEU A 242 19.65 -8.88 5.28
C LEU A 242 21.10 -8.39 5.16
N HIS A 243 21.97 -8.76 6.09
CA HIS A 243 23.39 -8.41 6.03
C HIS A 243 24.11 -9.00 4.81
N ARG A 244 23.82 -10.26 4.46
CA ARG A 244 24.38 -10.91 3.26
C ARG A 244 23.88 -10.22 1.99
N LEU A 245 22.59 -9.89 1.92
CA LEU A 245 21.97 -9.17 0.81
C LEU A 245 22.56 -7.77 0.66
N TYR A 246 22.71 -7.03 1.75
CA TYR A 246 23.40 -5.73 1.76
C TYR A 246 24.80 -5.83 1.17
N LYS A 247 25.62 -6.77 1.64
CA LYS A 247 27.00 -6.94 1.14
C LYS A 247 27.04 -7.30 -0.34
N GLY A 248 26.15 -8.19 -0.78
CA GLY A 248 26.06 -8.58 -2.19
C GLY A 248 25.65 -7.40 -3.08
N LEU A 249 24.65 -6.63 -2.67
CA LEU A 249 24.21 -5.43 -3.38
C LEU A 249 25.27 -4.32 -3.39
N ALA A 250 25.96 -4.09 -2.28
CA ALA A 250 27.05 -3.12 -2.19
C ALA A 250 28.21 -3.48 -3.14
N ASN A 251 28.53 -4.78 -3.28
CA ASN A 251 29.52 -5.25 -4.25
C ASN A 251 29.07 -5.00 -5.69
N ILE A 252 27.83 -5.35 -6.02
CA ILE A 252 27.25 -5.16 -7.36
C ILE A 252 27.21 -3.67 -7.71
N LEU A 253 26.46 -2.88 -6.94
CA LEU A 253 26.19 -1.47 -7.26
C LEU A 253 27.42 -0.57 -7.09
N GLY A 254 28.41 -0.98 -6.31
CA GLY A 254 29.72 -0.33 -6.23
C GLY A 254 30.62 -0.57 -7.45
N SER A 255 30.27 -1.51 -8.32
CA SER A 255 31.06 -1.89 -9.50
C SER A 255 30.60 -1.14 -10.76
N LYS A 256 31.46 -1.12 -11.79
CA LYS A 256 31.07 -0.62 -13.12
C LYS A 256 30.27 -1.68 -13.85
N LEU A 257 28.96 -1.47 -13.95
CA LEU A 257 28.01 -2.43 -14.52
C LEU A 257 27.38 -1.96 -15.83
N SER A 258 26.89 -2.92 -16.61
CA SER A 258 25.93 -2.67 -17.69
C SER A 258 24.50 -2.50 -17.15
N GLN A 259 23.59 -1.94 -17.95
CA GLN A 259 22.18 -1.76 -17.53
C GLN A 259 21.51 -3.09 -17.17
N SER A 260 21.70 -4.14 -17.97
CA SER A 260 21.14 -5.48 -17.71
C SER A 260 21.60 -6.12 -16.40
N GLN A 261 22.72 -5.65 -15.84
CA GLN A 261 23.23 -6.09 -14.54
C GLN A 261 22.78 -5.18 -13.39
N ARG A 262 22.62 -3.88 -13.65
CA ARG A 262 22.22 -2.88 -12.66
C ARG A 262 20.73 -2.96 -12.34
N ASP A 263 19.89 -3.11 -13.35
CA ASP A 263 18.43 -3.09 -13.22
C ASP A 263 17.90 -4.13 -12.23
N PRO A 264 18.28 -5.44 -12.30
CA PRO A 264 17.81 -6.42 -11.32
C PRO A 264 18.30 -6.12 -9.90
N ALA A 265 19.49 -5.53 -9.74
CA ALA A 265 20.01 -5.15 -8.43
C ALA A 265 19.24 -3.96 -7.81
N LEU A 266 18.84 -2.98 -8.63
CA LEU A 266 17.98 -1.87 -8.20
C LEU A 266 16.59 -2.37 -7.80
N LYS A 267 16.01 -3.31 -8.57
CA LYS A 267 14.73 -3.95 -8.23
C LYS A 267 14.80 -4.71 -6.89
N LEU A 268 15.87 -5.48 -6.66
CA LEU A 268 16.09 -6.16 -5.38
C LEU A 268 16.23 -5.17 -4.21
N ALA A 269 17.02 -4.09 -4.39
CA ALA A 269 17.16 -3.07 -3.36
C ALA A 269 15.82 -2.39 -3.03
N ALA A 270 14.99 -2.08 -4.05
CA ALA A 270 13.67 -1.50 -3.84
C ALA A 270 12.73 -2.46 -3.07
N CYS A 271 12.78 -3.75 -3.38
CA CYS A 271 12.03 -4.79 -2.66
C CYS A 271 12.43 -4.84 -1.17
N LEU A 272 13.73 -4.75 -0.85
CA LEU A 272 14.21 -4.69 0.54
C LEU A 272 13.71 -3.43 1.26
N VAL A 273 13.75 -2.27 0.60
CA VAL A 273 13.23 -1.00 1.15
C VAL A 273 11.73 -1.09 1.44
N GLN A 274 10.94 -1.71 0.56
CA GLN A 274 9.51 -1.90 0.81
C GLN A 274 9.24 -2.83 1.99
N ALA A 275 10.06 -3.86 2.18
CA ALA A 275 9.86 -4.86 3.22
C ALA A 275 10.33 -4.42 4.61
N CYS A 276 11.42 -3.65 4.71
CA CYS A 276 12.03 -3.29 6.00
C CYS A 276 12.57 -1.85 6.10
N GLY A 277 12.19 -0.96 5.19
CA GLY A 277 12.64 0.44 5.20
C GLY A 277 14.17 0.54 5.04
N SER A 278 14.80 1.43 5.81
CA SER A 278 16.27 1.57 5.81
C SER A 278 17.00 0.61 6.77
N GLU A 279 16.29 -0.27 7.48
CA GLU A 279 16.87 -1.14 8.52
C GLU A 279 17.86 -2.19 7.98
N TRP A 280 17.78 -2.57 6.71
CA TRP A 280 18.73 -3.50 6.09
C TRP A 280 20.09 -2.88 5.76
N ILE A 281 20.20 -1.55 5.83
CA ILE A 281 21.45 -0.80 5.60
C ILE A 281 22.12 -0.56 6.95
N PRO A 282 23.41 -0.94 7.15
CA PRO A 282 24.08 -0.74 8.41
C PRO A 282 24.27 0.75 8.73
N ALA A 283 24.12 1.13 10.00
CA ALA A 283 24.24 2.53 10.43
C ALA A 283 25.67 3.11 10.38
N GLU A 284 26.66 2.29 10.03
CA GLU A 284 28.06 2.69 9.94
C GLU A 284 28.34 3.56 8.70
N THR A 285 29.51 4.20 8.66
CA THR A 285 29.97 5.01 7.51
C THR A 285 29.87 4.27 6.17
N ALA A 286 30.02 2.95 6.16
CA ALA A 286 29.86 2.13 4.96
C ALA A 286 28.41 2.16 4.43
N GLY A 287 27.42 2.03 5.31
CA GLY A 287 26.01 2.05 4.92
C GLY A 287 25.54 3.44 4.51
N SER A 288 26.03 4.50 5.17
CA SER A 288 25.80 5.88 4.74
C SER A 288 26.26 6.14 3.30
N LYS A 289 27.49 5.72 2.96
CA LYS A 289 28.03 5.84 1.59
C LYS A 289 27.24 4.99 0.59
N PHE A 290 26.85 3.79 0.99
CA PHE A 290 26.07 2.89 0.15
C PHE A 290 24.67 3.46 -0.14
N LEU A 291 23.97 3.98 0.87
CA LEU A 291 22.68 4.64 0.71
C LEU A 291 22.76 5.82 -0.27
N ALA A 292 23.77 6.69 -0.11
CA ALA A 292 23.97 7.80 -1.03
C ALA A 292 24.24 7.34 -2.47
N LEU A 293 25.05 6.28 -2.64
CA LEU A 293 25.28 5.67 -3.96
C LEU A 293 23.98 5.09 -4.56
N LEU A 294 23.20 4.37 -3.76
CA LEU A 294 21.97 3.71 -4.17
C LEU A 294 20.94 4.72 -4.68
N VAL A 295 20.69 5.79 -3.91
CA VAL A 295 19.76 6.86 -4.30
C VAL A 295 20.26 7.59 -5.55
N ASN A 296 21.56 7.87 -5.64
CA ASN A 296 22.14 8.48 -6.83
C ASN A 296 21.96 7.61 -8.08
N LEU A 297 22.23 6.30 -7.99
CA LEU A 297 22.02 5.37 -9.11
C LEU A 297 20.54 5.29 -9.53
N ALA A 298 19.61 5.31 -8.57
CA ALA A 298 18.18 5.37 -8.85
C ALA A 298 17.80 6.66 -9.60
N CYS A 299 18.30 7.81 -9.17
CA CYS A 299 18.08 9.09 -9.85
C CYS A 299 18.65 9.08 -11.28
N VAL A 300 19.85 8.52 -11.47
CA VAL A 300 20.46 8.38 -12.80
C VAL A 300 19.60 7.51 -13.72
N GLU A 301 19.07 6.38 -13.24
CA GLU A 301 18.20 5.52 -14.06
C GLU A 301 16.90 6.21 -14.47
N VAL A 302 16.26 6.92 -13.54
CA VAL A 302 15.04 7.72 -13.81
C VAL A 302 15.32 8.74 -14.90
N ARG A 303 16.42 9.49 -14.79
CA ARG A 303 16.78 10.52 -15.77
C ARG A 303 17.10 9.95 -17.14
N LEU A 304 17.93 8.90 -17.19
CA LEU A 304 18.27 8.22 -18.45
C LEU A 304 17.03 7.71 -19.19
N THR A 305 15.99 7.32 -18.45
CA THR A 305 14.76 6.78 -19.05
C THR A 305 13.74 7.87 -19.41
N LEU A 306 13.68 8.97 -18.64
CA LEU A 306 12.58 9.94 -18.72
C LEU A 306 12.95 11.34 -19.26
N GLU A 307 14.22 11.74 -19.28
CA GLU A 307 14.62 13.07 -19.81
C GLU A 307 14.42 13.16 -21.34
N GLU A 308 14.76 12.11 -22.07
CA GLU A 308 14.56 12.00 -23.53
C GLU A 308 13.92 10.64 -23.88
N PRO A 309 12.62 10.45 -23.58
CA PRO A 309 12.01 9.14 -23.60
C PRO A 309 11.82 8.62 -25.04
N ASP A 310 12.42 7.46 -25.33
CA ASP A 310 11.99 6.60 -26.43
C ASP A 310 10.83 5.70 -25.95
N PRO A 311 9.67 5.67 -26.62
CA PRO A 311 8.50 4.92 -26.14
C PRO A 311 8.75 3.42 -25.92
N LEU A 312 9.60 2.79 -26.75
CA LEU A 312 9.89 1.36 -26.62
C LEU A 312 10.83 1.10 -25.43
N GLU A 313 11.82 1.96 -25.23
CA GLU A 313 12.71 1.88 -24.07
C GLU A 313 11.97 2.14 -22.75
N VAL A 314 11.09 3.13 -22.70
CA VAL A 314 10.26 3.41 -21.51
C VAL A 314 9.41 2.20 -21.17
N GLU A 315 8.72 1.60 -22.15
CA GLU A 315 7.89 0.42 -21.92
C GLU A 315 8.69 -0.74 -21.31
N GLY A 316 9.90 -0.99 -21.83
CA GLY A 316 10.79 -2.02 -21.30
C GLY A 316 11.36 -1.71 -19.90
N LYS A 317 11.28 -0.45 -19.44
CA LYS A 317 11.91 0.03 -18.20
C LYS A 317 10.95 0.49 -17.11
N LYS A 318 9.62 0.43 -17.33
CA LYS A 318 8.63 0.87 -16.32
C LYS A 318 8.85 0.23 -14.95
N GLU A 319 9.14 -1.06 -14.91
CA GLU A 319 9.38 -1.80 -13.65
C GLU A 319 10.62 -1.30 -12.90
N VAL A 320 11.76 -1.11 -13.60
CA VAL A 320 12.99 -0.64 -12.95
C VAL A 320 12.85 0.82 -12.51
N VAL A 321 12.21 1.68 -13.30
CA VAL A 321 11.95 3.07 -12.92
C VAL A 321 11.02 3.15 -11.71
N THR A 322 10.00 2.30 -11.64
CA THR A 322 9.11 2.21 -10.48
C THR A 322 9.87 1.75 -9.23
N ALA A 323 10.80 0.79 -9.37
CA ALA A 323 11.72 0.41 -8.30
C ALA A 323 12.62 1.58 -7.87
N CYS A 324 13.14 2.36 -8.82
CA CYS A 324 13.92 3.56 -8.53
C CYS A 324 13.11 4.63 -7.77
N TYR A 325 11.82 4.80 -8.05
CA TYR A 325 10.96 5.71 -7.28
C TYR A 325 10.89 5.33 -5.80
N VAL A 326 10.83 4.03 -5.48
CA VAL A 326 10.88 3.55 -4.08
C VAL A 326 12.20 3.94 -3.41
N LEU A 327 13.32 3.78 -4.12
CA LEU A 327 14.64 4.12 -3.60
C LEU A 327 14.81 5.63 -3.40
N ILE A 328 14.26 6.44 -4.30
CA ILE A 328 14.25 7.90 -4.19
C ILE A 328 13.38 8.36 -3.03
N GLU A 329 12.22 7.74 -2.82
CA GLU A 329 11.33 8.02 -1.67
C GLU A 329 12.03 7.76 -0.34
N MET A 330 12.78 6.64 -0.22
CA MET A 330 13.66 6.42 0.93
C MET A 330 14.73 7.51 1.06
N GLY A 331 15.30 7.97 -0.05
CA GLY A 331 16.25 9.10 -0.07
C GLY A 331 15.65 10.38 0.50
N ILE A 332 14.42 10.73 0.09
CA ILE A 332 13.67 11.87 0.63
C ILE A 332 13.48 11.71 2.14
N GLN A 333 12.98 10.57 2.59
CA GLN A 333 12.76 10.29 4.01
C GLN A 333 14.04 10.39 4.85
N GLU A 334 15.17 9.89 4.36
CA GLU A 334 16.46 9.96 5.06
C GLU A 334 17.05 11.38 5.07
N CYS A 335 16.80 12.19 4.04
CA CYS A 335 17.18 13.60 4.03
C CYS A 335 16.43 14.40 5.12
N LEU A 336 15.17 14.06 5.36
CA LEU A 336 14.30 14.73 6.35
C LEU A 336 14.41 14.16 7.76
N ARG A 337 15.06 13.00 7.92
CA ARG A 337 15.21 12.35 9.21
C ARG A 337 16.08 13.19 10.15
N GLU A 338 15.49 13.59 11.28
CA GLU A 338 16.17 14.30 12.36
C GLU A 338 16.84 13.34 13.35
N GLU A 339 16.14 12.27 13.72
CA GLU A 339 16.64 11.30 14.70
C GLU A 339 17.51 10.22 14.05
N LYS A 340 18.78 10.15 14.48
CA LYS A 340 19.76 9.13 14.02
C LYS A 340 19.79 8.97 12.48
N PRO A 341 20.00 10.05 11.71
CA PRO A 341 20.06 9.95 10.26
C PRO A 341 21.24 9.08 9.81
N LEU A 342 21.05 8.33 8.73
CA LEU A 342 22.14 7.58 8.10
C LEU A 342 23.06 8.51 7.28
N LEU A 343 22.51 9.60 6.76
CA LEU A 343 23.20 10.54 5.88
C LEU A 343 23.74 11.74 6.66
N GLU A 344 24.99 12.12 6.36
CA GLU A 344 25.56 13.39 6.80
C GLU A 344 24.95 14.56 6.04
N GLU A 345 24.93 15.76 6.62
CA GLU A 345 24.34 16.96 6.02
C GLU A 345 24.89 17.29 4.62
N VAL A 346 26.19 17.06 4.39
CA VAL A 346 26.80 17.26 3.06
C VAL A 346 26.23 16.28 2.04
N GLN A 347 26.00 15.03 2.44
CA GLN A 347 25.40 14.02 1.56
C GLN A 347 23.93 14.33 1.30
N LYS A 348 23.18 14.77 2.33
CA LYS A 348 21.78 15.20 2.17
C LYS A 348 21.66 16.31 1.12
N MET A 349 22.46 17.37 1.24
CA MET A 349 22.46 18.47 0.26
C MET A 349 22.80 18.01 -1.15
N GLN A 350 23.76 17.09 -1.30
CA GLN A 350 24.13 16.55 -2.62
C GLN A 350 23.02 15.69 -3.21
N LEU A 351 22.37 14.84 -2.41
CA LEU A 351 21.27 14.01 -2.87
C LEU A 351 20.04 14.84 -3.24
N MET A 352 19.71 15.88 -2.48
CA MET A 352 18.60 16.78 -2.83
C MET A 352 18.76 17.37 -4.24
N ARG A 353 19.97 17.80 -4.62
CA ARG A 353 20.26 18.30 -5.97
C ARG A 353 20.09 17.23 -7.05
N ILE A 354 20.56 16.01 -6.79
CA ILE A 354 20.44 14.91 -7.74
C ILE A 354 18.97 14.47 -7.90
N MET A 355 18.22 14.45 -6.80
CA MET A 355 16.79 14.15 -6.81
C MET A 355 16.02 15.24 -7.56
N GLU A 356 16.35 16.51 -7.39
CA GLU A 356 15.77 17.61 -8.16
C GLU A 356 15.89 17.38 -9.68
N GLU A 357 17.07 16.98 -10.16
CA GLU A 357 17.27 16.64 -11.58
C GLU A 357 16.39 15.45 -12.02
N ALA A 358 16.25 14.42 -11.17
CA ALA A 358 15.38 13.28 -11.44
C ALA A 358 13.89 13.67 -11.48
N PHE A 359 13.43 14.55 -10.58
CA PHE A 359 12.07 15.07 -10.62
C PHE A 359 11.82 15.98 -11.82
N GLY A 360 12.82 16.70 -12.29
CA GLY A 360 12.79 17.39 -13.59
C GLY A 360 12.44 16.44 -14.74
N ALA A 361 13.07 15.27 -14.78
CA ALA A 361 12.77 14.22 -15.77
C ALA A 361 11.35 13.64 -15.61
N VAL A 362 10.90 13.39 -14.38
CA VAL A 362 9.53 12.93 -14.10
C VAL A 362 8.49 13.95 -14.58
N ILE A 363 8.69 15.23 -14.30
CA ILE A 363 7.82 16.30 -14.76
C ILE A 363 7.82 16.36 -16.30
N PHE A 364 8.98 16.26 -16.93
CA PHE A 364 9.09 16.25 -18.39
C PHE A 364 8.29 15.10 -19.02
N TYR A 365 8.40 13.89 -18.46
CA TYR A 365 7.61 12.74 -18.90
C TYR A 365 6.10 12.99 -18.73
N LEU A 366 5.65 13.41 -17.54
CA LEU A 366 4.23 13.61 -17.24
C LEU A 366 3.55 14.66 -18.14
N ARG A 367 4.28 15.69 -18.58
CA ARG A 367 3.77 16.70 -19.53
C ARG A 367 3.39 16.14 -20.90
N ARG A 368 3.93 14.98 -21.27
CA ARG A 368 3.78 14.37 -22.59
C ARG A 368 2.76 13.23 -22.62
N VAL A 369 2.26 12.85 -21.45
CA VAL A 369 1.25 11.81 -21.29
C VAL A 369 -0.03 12.20 -22.03
N LYS A 370 -0.53 11.28 -22.86
CA LYS A 370 -1.77 11.47 -23.62
C LYS A 370 -2.98 10.98 -22.83
N GLN A 371 -4.16 11.45 -23.25
CA GLN A 371 -5.42 11.09 -22.59
C GLN A 371 -5.73 9.59 -22.65
N GLU A 372 -5.28 8.90 -23.71
CA GLU A 372 -5.44 7.45 -23.87
C GLU A 372 -4.60 6.65 -22.88
N GLU A 373 -3.49 7.23 -22.42
CA GLU A 373 -2.48 6.55 -21.59
C GLU A 373 -2.81 6.63 -20.10
N LEU A 374 -3.72 7.50 -19.67
CA LEU A 374 -3.97 7.81 -18.25
C LEU A 374 -4.35 6.60 -17.36
N GLN A 375 -4.70 5.45 -17.93
CA GLN A 375 -4.95 4.22 -17.19
C GLN A 375 -3.67 3.40 -16.90
N ASP A 376 -2.52 3.82 -17.41
CA ASP A 376 -1.24 3.16 -17.19
C ASP A 376 -0.82 3.29 -15.71
N PRO A 377 -0.62 2.18 -14.97
CA PRO A 377 -0.11 2.19 -13.60
C PRO A 377 1.21 2.95 -13.43
N PHE A 378 2.02 3.03 -14.49
CA PHE A 378 3.29 3.76 -14.44
C PHE A 378 3.09 5.26 -14.25
N ILE A 379 2.07 5.85 -14.89
CA ILE A 379 1.73 7.27 -14.69
C ILE A 379 1.30 7.51 -13.25
N PHE A 380 0.51 6.59 -12.69
CA PHE A 380 0.13 6.69 -11.28
C PHE A 380 1.36 6.66 -10.36
N ALA A 381 2.31 5.76 -10.62
CA ALA A 381 3.56 5.69 -9.88
C ALA A 381 4.39 6.98 -10.01
N SER A 382 4.47 7.57 -11.21
CA SER A 382 5.15 8.85 -11.46
C SER A 382 4.47 10.04 -10.76
N VAL A 383 3.14 10.08 -10.75
CA VAL A 383 2.37 11.11 -10.02
C VAL A 383 2.55 10.93 -8.50
N ARG A 384 2.57 9.68 -8.01
CA ARG A 384 2.75 9.36 -6.59
C ARG A 384 4.10 9.85 -6.06
N ILE A 385 5.19 9.53 -6.77
CA ILE A 385 6.53 9.94 -6.34
C ILE A 385 6.70 11.47 -6.43
N LEU A 386 6.10 12.11 -7.45
CA LEU A 386 6.09 13.56 -7.54
C LEU A 386 5.30 14.20 -6.39
N GLY A 387 4.18 13.60 -5.99
CA GLY A 387 3.43 14.01 -4.81
C GLY A 387 4.26 13.97 -3.53
N ALA A 388 5.07 12.92 -3.35
CA ALA A 388 6.00 12.82 -2.23
C ALA A 388 7.09 13.92 -2.27
N TRP A 389 7.61 14.27 -3.45
CA TRP A 389 8.54 15.40 -3.57
C TRP A 389 7.88 16.73 -3.23
N MET A 390 6.70 17.00 -3.80
CA MET A 390 5.97 18.25 -3.56
C MET A 390 5.51 18.42 -2.11
N ALA A 391 5.39 17.33 -1.36
CA ALA A 391 5.09 17.36 0.06
C ALA A 391 6.24 17.93 0.90
N GLU A 392 7.48 17.68 0.47
CA GLU A 392 8.67 17.92 1.31
C GLU A 392 9.59 19.02 0.77
N GLU A 393 9.66 19.19 -0.55
CA GLU A 393 10.49 20.19 -1.22
C GLU A 393 9.61 21.23 -1.94
N THR A 394 9.55 22.42 -1.35
CA THR A 394 8.68 23.51 -1.83
C THR A 394 9.41 24.60 -2.58
N SER A 395 10.75 24.55 -2.71
CA SER A 395 11.57 25.63 -3.27
C SER A 395 12.07 25.34 -4.69
N SER A 396 12.39 24.09 -5.00
CA SER A 396 12.87 23.66 -6.32
C SER A 396 11.74 23.41 -7.33
N LEU A 397 12.06 23.52 -8.63
CA LEU A 397 11.16 23.19 -9.75
C LEU A 397 9.79 23.92 -9.76
N LYS A 398 9.68 25.09 -9.09
CA LYS A 398 8.41 25.80 -8.92
C LYS A 398 7.71 26.12 -10.24
N GLN A 399 8.47 26.59 -11.22
CA GLN A 399 7.90 26.95 -12.52
C GLN A 399 7.40 25.69 -13.22
N GLU A 400 8.18 24.62 -13.14
CA GLU A 400 7.91 23.37 -13.81
C GLU A 400 6.67 22.69 -13.24
N ILE A 401 6.53 22.72 -11.91
CA ILE A 401 5.34 22.25 -11.19
C ILE A 401 4.13 23.09 -11.58
N CYS A 402 4.23 24.44 -11.59
CA CYS A 402 3.13 25.31 -11.98
C CYS A 402 2.59 24.98 -13.38
N GLU A 403 3.48 24.73 -14.33
CA GLU A 403 3.12 24.34 -15.71
C GLU A 403 2.49 22.94 -15.78
N LEU A 404 2.80 22.04 -14.85
CA LEU A 404 2.24 20.68 -14.78
C LEU A 404 0.91 20.61 -14.01
N LEU A 405 0.59 21.59 -13.16
CA LEU A 405 -0.63 21.58 -12.32
C LEU A 405 -1.94 21.29 -13.07
N PRO A 406 -2.21 21.86 -14.26
CA PRO A 406 -3.43 21.53 -15.02
C PRO A 406 -3.56 20.04 -15.31
N PHE A 407 -2.46 19.38 -15.68
CA PHE A 407 -2.43 17.94 -15.88
C PHE A 407 -2.71 17.18 -14.58
N LEU A 408 -2.07 17.55 -13.47
CA LEU A 408 -2.26 16.86 -12.18
C LEU A 408 -3.70 16.95 -11.68
N VAL A 409 -4.32 18.13 -11.77
CA VAL A 409 -5.73 18.33 -11.38
C VAL A 409 -6.65 17.51 -12.29
N HIS A 410 -6.42 17.54 -13.61
CA HIS A 410 -7.20 16.75 -14.57
C HIS A 410 -7.09 15.25 -14.31
N TYR A 411 -5.86 14.75 -14.13
CA TYR A 411 -5.58 13.34 -13.88
C TYR A 411 -6.24 12.85 -12.59
N ALA A 412 -6.04 13.57 -11.49
CA ALA A 412 -6.59 13.21 -10.19
C ALA A 412 -8.13 13.26 -10.19
N LYS A 413 -8.72 14.24 -10.89
CA LYS A 413 -10.18 14.32 -11.10
C LYS A 413 -10.72 13.13 -11.90
N LYS A 414 -10.02 12.70 -12.95
CA LYS A 414 -10.44 11.56 -13.78
C LYS A 414 -10.49 10.27 -12.94
N LEU A 415 -9.39 9.95 -12.25
CA LEU A 415 -9.31 8.75 -11.42
C LEU A 415 -10.32 8.76 -10.27
N PHE A 416 -10.51 9.90 -9.60
CA PHE A 416 -11.50 10.03 -8.54
C PHE A 416 -12.94 9.80 -9.03
N LYS A 417 -13.29 10.32 -10.22
CA LYS A 417 -14.63 10.12 -10.80
C LYS A 417 -14.88 8.70 -11.27
N GLU A 418 -13.86 8.04 -11.84
CA GLU A 418 -13.95 6.64 -12.27
C GLU A 418 -14.02 5.67 -11.07
N GLY A 419 -13.40 6.02 -9.95
CA GLY A 419 -13.50 5.24 -8.70
C GLY A 419 -14.74 5.51 -7.85
N SER A 420 -15.52 6.55 -8.17
CA SER A 420 -16.74 6.88 -7.42
C SER A 420 -17.87 5.88 -7.75
N PRO A 421 -18.58 5.32 -6.74
CA PRO A 421 -19.66 4.35 -6.94
C PRO A 421 -20.86 4.91 -7.74
N ALA A 422 -20.92 6.21 -8.00
CA ALA A 422 -21.96 6.82 -8.83
C ALA A 422 -21.79 6.53 -10.35
N ALA A 423 -20.60 6.10 -10.80
CA ALA A 423 -20.31 5.84 -12.21
C ALA A 423 -20.47 4.37 -12.63
N SER A 424 -20.60 3.44 -11.68
CA SER A 424 -20.78 2.01 -11.98
C SER A 424 -22.26 1.68 -12.26
N LEU A 425 -22.60 1.54 -13.54
CA LEU A 425 -23.81 0.82 -13.94
C LEU A 425 -23.80 -0.59 -13.32
N PRO A 426 -24.96 -1.15 -12.92
CA PRO A 426 -25.02 -2.48 -12.34
C PRO A 426 -24.67 -3.52 -13.41
N GLN A 427 -23.43 -3.98 -13.41
CA GLN A 427 -23.04 -5.18 -14.14
C GLN A 427 -23.27 -6.42 -13.24
N PRO A 428 -23.72 -7.55 -13.81
CA PRO A 428 -24.02 -8.73 -13.03
C PRO A 428 -22.77 -9.26 -12.34
N GLU A 429 -22.93 -9.59 -11.05
CA GLU A 429 -21.94 -10.15 -10.14
C GLU A 429 -21.13 -11.30 -10.78
N LEU A 430 -19.95 -10.97 -11.28
CA LEU A 430 -18.89 -11.93 -11.57
C LEU A 430 -17.78 -11.69 -10.55
N VAL A 431 -17.80 -12.55 -9.52
CA VAL A 431 -16.71 -12.95 -8.64
C VAL A 431 -15.60 -11.90 -8.46
N SER A 432 -15.69 -11.15 -7.36
CA SER A 432 -14.66 -10.28 -6.83
C SER A 432 -13.31 -11.03 -6.73
N SER A 433 -12.45 -10.83 -7.72
CA SER A 433 -11.01 -11.03 -7.57
C SER A 433 -10.46 -9.74 -6.97
N GLU A 434 -10.32 -9.72 -5.64
CA GLU A 434 -9.46 -8.74 -4.97
C GLU A 434 -8.05 -8.91 -5.54
N GLY A 435 -7.56 -7.94 -6.33
CA GLY A 435 -6.16 -7.97 -6.77
C GLY A 435 -5.72 -7.20 -8.02
N SER A 436 -6.58 -6.53 -8.81
CA SER A 436 -6.09 -5.86 -10.04
C SER A 436 -6.76 -4.54 -10.42
N GLY A 437 -7.29 -3.78 -9.45
CA GLY A 437 -7.64 -2.38 -9.70
C GLY A 437 -6.40 -1.49 -9.52
N LEU A 438 -6.10 -0.59 -10.46
CA LEU A 438 -5.16 0.50 -10.19
C LEU A 438 -5.56 1.19 -8.87
N PRO A 439 -4.62 1.67 -8.06
CA PRO A 439 -4.97 2.58 -6.98
C PRO A 439 -5.62 3.84 -7.60
N GLN A 440 -6.92 4.06 -7.33
CA GLN A 440 -7.70 5.12 -7.97
C GLN A 440 -7.59 6.48 -7.27
N ASP A 441 -6.89 6.54 -6.13
CA ASP A 441 -6.81 7.74 -5.30
C ASP A 441 -5.47 8.45 -5.46
N ALA A 442 -5.26 9.06 -6.63
CA ALA A 442 -4.11 9.93 -6.87
C ALA A 442 -4.19 11.23 -6.07
N LEU A 443 -5.41 11.70 -5.76
CA LEU A 443 -5.62 12.93 -4.99
C LEU A 443 -4.91 12.85 -3.64
N ARG A 444 -5.06 11.74 -2.90
CA ARG A 444 -4.42 11.55 -1.59
C ARG A 444 -2.92 11.88 -1.59
N PHE A 445 -2.19 11.50 -2.62
CA PHE A 445 -0.75 11.73 -2.72
C PHE A 445 -0.38 13.16 -3.12
N LEU A 446 -1.31 13.90 -3.73
CA LEU A 446 -1.13 15.29 -4.14
C LEU A 446 -1.54 16.29 -3.05
N LEU A 447 -2.36 15.88 -2.07
CA LEU A 447 -2.88 16.79 -1.04
C LEU A 447 -1.79 17.54 -0.27
N PRO A 448 -0.69 16.91 0.20
CA PRO A 448 0.33 17.65 0.94
C PRO A 448 0.96 18.75 0.08
N GLY A 449 1.34 18.42 -1.15
CA GLY A 449 1.85 19.40 -2.12
C GLY A 449 0.84 20.52 -2.42
N PHE A 450 -0.44 20.20 -2.62
CA PHE A 450 -1.49 21.22 -2.81
C PHE A 450 -1.67 22.10 -1.56
N CYS A 451 -1.47 21.57 -0.36
CA CYS A 451 -1.48 22.36 0.87
C CYS A 451 -0.40 23.44 0.85
N HIS A 452 0.84 23.09 0.48
CA HIS A 452 1.91 24.09 0.33
C HIS A 452 1.63 25.08 -0.80
N LEU A 453 1.24 24.58 -1.97
CA LEU A 453 1.01 25.39 -3.16
C LEU A 453 -0.16 26.38 -3.01
N THR A 454 -1.19 26.05 -2.25
CA THR A 454 -2.30 27.00 -2.00
C THR A 454 -1.90 28.18 -1.11
N ALA A 455 -0.80 28.09 -0.37
CA ALA A 455 -0.28 29.23 0.38
C ALA A 455 0.42 30.27 -0.52
N GLU A 456 0.90 29.88 -1.70
CA GLU A 456 1.62 30.74 -2.65
C GLU A 456 0.70 31.31 -3.74
N ASP A 457 0.93 32.56 -4.18
CA ASP A 457 0.03 33.28 -5.08
C ASP A 457 -0.15 32.60 -6.46
N LYS A 458 0.94 32.42 -7.20
CA LYS A 458 0.90 31.87 -8.57
C LYS A 458 0.30 30.45 -8.65
N PRO A 459 0.79 29.44 -7.91
CA PRO A 459 0.24 28.10 -8.00
C PRO A 459 -1.19 28.01 -7.44
N ARG A 460 -1.57 28.82 -6.44
CA ARG A 460 -2.97 28.92 -5.98
C ARG A 460 -3.88 29.38 -7.11
N ASP A 461 -3.53 30.42 -7.85
CA ASP A 461 -4.35 30.93 -8.94
C ASP A 461 -4.58 29.86 -10.03
N ILE A 462 -3.55 29.06 -10.33
CA ILE A 462 -3.65 27.93 -11.27
C ILE A 462 -4.58 26.84 -10.71
N LEU A 463 -4.41 26.43 -9.45
CA LEU A 463 -5.30 25.44 -8.82
C LEU A 463 -6.77 25.88 -8.84
N ILE A 464 -7.02 27.17 -8.60
CA ILE A 464 -8.36 27.76 -8.66
C ILE A 464 -8.89 27.72 -10.10
N SER A 465 -8.12 28.14 -11.10
CA SER A 465 -8.56 28.15 -12.50
C SER A 465 -8.86 26.76 -13.05
N GLU A 466 -8.11 25.75 -12.60
CA GLU A 466 -8.29 24.35 -12.99
C GLU A 466 -9.45 23.65 -12.23
N GLY A 467 -10.10 24.35 -11.29
CA GLY A 467 -11.25 23.85 -10.55
C GLY A 467 -10.89 22.85 -9.44
N ALA A 468 -9.66 22.89 -8.93
CA ALA A 468 -9.24 22.08 -7.79
C ALA A 468 -10.11 22.32 -6.52
N PRO A 469 -10.56 23.54 -6.17
CA PRO A 469 -11.38 23.76 -4.99
C PRO A 469 -12.69 22.95 -4.97
N ALA A 470 -13.41 22.90 -6.09
CA ALA A 470 -14.65 22.14 -6.21
C ALA A 470 -14.38 20.62 -6.14
N LEU A 471 -13.32 20.16 -6.80
CA LEU A 471 -12.87 18.77 -6.72
C LEU A 471 -12.54 18.35 -5.27
N LEU A 472 -11.80 19.20 -4.54
CA LEU A 472 -11.44 18.95 -3.15
C LEU A 472 -12.66 18.95 -2.23
N CYS A 473 -13.69 19.77 -2.51
CA CYS A 473 -14.96 19.70 -1.77
C CYS A 473 -15.66 18.35 -1.98
N GLU A 474 -15.77 17.89 -3.23
CA GLU A 474 -16.33 16.56 -3.54
C GLU A 474 -15.54 15.44 -2.86
N TYR A 475 -14.22 15.51 -2.92
CA TYR A 475 -13.31 14.55 -2.30
C TYR A 475 -13.44 14.55 -0.76
N PHE A 476 -13.54 15.72 -0.13
CA PHE A 476 -13.75 15.84 1.32
C PHE A 476 -15.03 15.14 1.76
N LEU A 477 -16.14 15.34 1.04
CA LEU A 477 -17.42 14.68 1.34
C LEU A 477 -17.29 13.15 1.21
N HIS A 478 -16.61 12.67 0.17
CA HIS A 478 -16.39 11.23 -0.03
C HIS A 478 -15.53 10.61 1.10
N GLN A 479 -14.42 11.26 1.47
CA GLN A 479 -13.57 10.79 2.57
C GLN A 479 -14.29 10.83 3.92
N TRP A 480 -15.17 11.81 4.12
CA TRP A 480 -16.02 11.89 5.30
C TRP A 480 -17.03 10.72 5.37
N GLU A 481 -17.66 10.39 4.25
CA GLU A 481 -18.53 9.21 4.15
C GLU A 481 -17.75 7.93 4.44
N MET A 482 -16.53 7.77 3.93
CA MET A 482 -15.67 6.63 4.24
C MET A 482 -15.33 6.53 5.72
N LEU A 483 -14.97 7.65 6.36
CA LEU A 483 -14.63 7.70 7.78
C LEU A 483 -15.83 7.33 8.67
N THR A 484 -17.04 7.73 8.26
CA THR A 484 -18.28 7.51 9.04
C THR A 484 -19.02 6.21 8.70
N SER A 485 -18.65 5.54 7.60
CA SER A 485 -19.16 4.23 7.21
C SER A 485 -18.68 3.14 8.17
N LYS A 486 -19.56 2.17 8.47
CA LYS A 486 -19.49 1.22 9.62
C LYS A 486 -18.08 0.75 10.05
N PRO A 487 -17.82 0.66 11.38
CA PRO A 487 -16.59 0.07 11.92
C PRO A 487 -16.49 -1.41 11.52
N GLY A 488 -15.43 -1.76 10.80
CA GLY A 488 -15.19 -3.13 10.31
C GLY A 488 -14.69 -3.23 8.86
N SER A 489 -14.56 -2.11 8.13
CA SER A 489 -13.87 -2.09 6.84
C SER A 489 -12.35 -2.32 7.02
N PRO A 490 -11.69 -3.10 6.14
CA PRO A 490 -10.26 -3.37 6.21
C PRO A 490 -9.38 -2.18 5.76
N ALA A 491 -9.96 -1.08 5.27
CA ALA A 491 -9.19 0.12 4.97
C ALA A 491 -8.68 0.77 6.27
N PRO A 492 -7.39 1.13 6.38
CA PRO A 492 -6.87 1.76 7.59
C PRO A 492 -7.59 3.10 7.78
N VAL A 493 -8.40 3.19 8.83
CA VAL A 493 -9.19 4.37 9.25
C VAL A 493 -8.32 5.64 9.29
N THR A 494 -7.02 5.49 9.50
CA THR A 494 -6.00 6.54 9.47
C THR A 494 -5.86 7.25 8.11
N SER A 495 -6.04 6.58 6.98
CA SER A 495 -5.78 7.19 5.65
C SER A 495 -6.85 8.22 5.25
N ALA A 496 -8.12 7.94 5.54
CA ALA A 496 -9.23 8.86 5.27
C ALA A 496 -9.15 10.09 6.16
N GLU A 497 -8.86 9.88 7.45
CA GLU A 497 -8.66 10.96 8.41
C GLU A 497 -7.50 11.88 8.01
N MET A 498 -6.33 11.34 7.66
CA MET A 498 -5.19 12.16 7.20
C MET A 498 -5.56 12.98 5.96
N SER A 499 -6.27 12.39 5.01
CA SER A 499 -6.76 13.10 3.82
C SER A 499 -7.69 14.27 4.18
N LEU A 500 -8.62 14.07 5.11
CA LEU A 500 -9.50 15.12 5.61
C LEU A 500 -8.72 16.22 6.32
N GLN A 501 -7.75 15.87 7.17
CA GLN A 501 -6.90 16.83 7.88
C GLN A 501 -6.11 17.71 6.89
N THR A 502 -5.43 17.12 5.91
CA THR A 502 -4.67 17.89 4.90
C THR A 502 -5.60 18.75 4.05
N THR A 503 -6.79 18.24 3.69
CA THR A 503 -7.77 19.02 2.91
C THR A 503 -8.32 20.20 3.71
N CYS A 504 -8.51 20.07 5.03
CA CYS A 504 -8.81 21.22 5.89
C CYS A 504 -7.71 22.28 5.82
N GLY A 505 -6.44 21.88 5.82
CA GLY A 505 -5.30 22.79 5.63
C GLY A 505 -5.36 23.56 4.31
N ILE A 506 -5.65 22.86 3.20
CA ILE A 506 -5.83 23.51 1.88
C ILE A 506 -6.97 24.54 1.93
N PHE A 507 -8.12 24.18 2.52
CA PHE A 507 -9.25 25.10 2.61
C PHE A 507 -8.96 26.29 3.52
N LEU A 508 -8.21 26.11 4.61
CA LEU A 508 -7.78 27.22 5.47
C LEU A 508 -6.93 28.23 4.67
N ASN A 509 -5.99 27.76 3.85
CA ASN A 509 -5.23 28.63 2.96
C ASN A 509 -6.16 29.42 2.02
N LEU A 510 -7.12 28.76 1.37
CA LEU A 510 -8.07 29.42 0.46
C LEU A 510 -9.00 30.40 1.19
N VAL A 511 -9.43 30.10 2.40
CA VAL A 511 -10.28 30.97 3.22
C VAL A 511 -9.55 32.27 3.57
N VAL A 512 -8.25 32.19 3.85
CA VAL A 512 -7.41 33.37 4.15
C VAL A 512 -7.06 34.14 2.87
N THR A 513 -6.64 33.44 1.83
CA THR A 513 -6.01 34.05 0.64
C THR A 513 -6.98 34.37 -0.49
N ALA A 514 -8.12 33.68 -0.58
CA ALA A 514 -9.11 33.80 -1.65
C ALA A 514 -10.56 33.87 -1.11
N PRO A 515 -10.91 34.79 -0.20
CA PRO A 515 -12.23 34.84 0.42
C PRO A 515 -13.38 35.08 -0.58
N ASP A 516 -13.12 35.73 -1.72
CA ASP A 516 -14.13 35.92 -2.77
C ASP A 516 -14.54 34.62 -3.46
N LEU A 517 -13.62 33.68 -3.61
CA LEU A 517 -13.92 32.34 -4.12
C LEU A 517 -14.92 31.64 -3.19
N ILE A 518 -14.63 31.66 -1.88
CA ILE A 518 -15.48 31.04 -0.85
C ILE A 518 -16.90 31.63 -0.89
N ARG A 519 -17.06 32.95 -1.10
CA ARG A 519 -18.39 33.59 -1.19
C ARG A 519 -19.19 33.17 -2.41
N ARG A 520 -18.53 32.93 -3.54
CA ARG A 520 -19.18 32.78 -4.85
C ARG A 520 -19.45 31.33 -5.22
N ASP A 521 -18.54 30.44 -4.88
CA ASP A 521 -18.64 29.03 -5.27
C ASP A 521 -19.55 28.26 -4.30
N LYS A 522 -20.58 27.62 -4.86
CA LYS A 522 -21.59 26.88 -4.10
C LYS A 522 -21.04 25.63 -3.41
N SER A 523 -19.94 25.07 -3.91
CA SER A 523 -19.30 23.89 -3.30
C SER A 523 -18.91 24.15 -1.84
N PHE A 524 -18.47 25.36 -1.51
CA PHE A 524 -18.14 25.76 -0.14
C PHE A 524 -19.37 25.88 0.77
N SER A 525 -20.56 26.10 0.22
CA SER A 525 -21.80 26.06 1.02
C SER A 525 -22.13 24.62 1.45
N SER A 526 -21.96 23.66 0.54
CA SER A 526 -22.13 22.23 0.85
C SER A 526 -21.07 21.75 1.85
N LEU A 527 -19.81 22.15 1.66
CA LEU A 527 -18.73 21.88 2.61
C LEU A 527 -19.07 22.43 3.99
N MET A 528 -19.53 23.69 4.06
CA MET A 528 -19.89 24.32 5.33
C MET A 528 -21.04 23.59 6.03
N ASP A 529 -22.09 23.19 5.32
CA ASP A 529 -23.18 22.39 5.89
C ASP A 529 -22.67 21.05 6.47
N MET A 530 -21.70 20.42 5.80
CA MET A 530 -21.04 19.23 6.33
C MET A 530 -20.26 19.57 7.61
N LEU A 531 -19.37 20.58 7.59
CA LEU A 531 -18.55 20.97 8.75
C LEU A 531 -19.40 21.26 9.99
N LEU A 532 -20.57 21.90 9.81
CA LEU A 532 -21.51 22.16 10.90
C LEU A 532 -22.05 20.88 11.55
N LYS A 533 -22.20 19.79 10.78
CA LYS A 533 -22.73 18.50 11.24
C LYS A 533 -21.63 17.59 11.79
N SER A 534 -20.39 17.70 11.29
CA SER A 534 -19.30 16.79 11.65
C SER A 534 -18.74 17.01 13.03
N LEU A 535 -18.50 18.26 13.45
CA LEU A 535 -17.83 18.53 14.72
C LEU A 535 -18.59 17.91 15.91
N PRO A 536 -19.92 18.07 16.06
CA PRO A 536 -20.65 17.40 17.13
C PRO A 536 -20.57 15.87 17.12
N LEU A 537 -20.36 15.25 15.95
CA LEU A 537 -20.19 13.80 15.80
C LEU A 537 -18.79 13.32 16.17
N LEU A 538 -17.77 14.16 15.98
CA LEU A 538 -16.37 13.84 16.30
C LEU A 538 -16.06 14.00 17.78
N LEU A 539 -16.62 15.01 18.46
CA LEU A 539 -16.25 15.29 19.85
C LEU A 539 -16.42 14.12 20.85
N PRO A 540 -17.44 13.24 20.72
CA PRO A 540 -17.52 12.04 21.55
C PRO A 540 -16.40 11.03 21.30
N GLN A 541 -15.75 11.09 20.13
CA GLN A 541 -14.73 10.15 19.66
C GLN A 541 -13.33 10.73 19.94
N LYS A 542 -12.70 10.27 21.02
CA LYS A 542 -11.41 10.82 21.49
C LYS A 542 -10.22 10.54 20.58
N ASP A 543 -10.39 9.69 19.57
CA ASP A 543 -9.31 9.29 18.67
C ASP A 543 -9.13 10.27 17.49
N HIS A 544 -10.06 11.21 17.29
CA HIS A 544 -10.09 12.13 16.12
C HIS A 544 -9.86 13.60 16.50
N LEU A 545 -9.05 13.86 17.53
CA LEU A 545 -8.89 15.20 18.10
C LEU A 545 -8.27 16.20 17.10
N VAL A 546 -7.28 15.78 16.31
CA VAL A 546 -6.63 16.65 15.30
C VAL A 546 -7.63 17.04 14.22
N LEU A 547 -8.41 16.07 13.71
CA LEU A 547 -9.46 16.34 12.73
C LEU A 547 -10.55 17.24 13.30
N ALA A 548 -10.95 17.04 14.56
CA ALA A 548 -11.93 17.89 15.24
C ALA A 548 -11.43 19.35 15.34
N ALA A 549 -10.15 19.55 15.68
CA ALA A 549 -9.54 20.89 15.71
C ALA A 549 -9.53 21.54 14.32
N ASN A 550 -9.12 20.80 13.29
CA ASN A 550 -9.09 21.29 11.91
C ASN A 550 -10.48 21.70 11.41
N ILE A 551 -11.51 20.88 11.67
CA ILE A 551 -12.90 21.18 11.32
C ILE A 551 -13.44 22.38 12.11
N ALA A 552 -13.15 22.46 13.41
CA ALA A 552 -13.56 23.60 14.23
C ALA A 552 -12.98 24.91 13.69
N THR A 553 -11.67 24.95 13.45
CA THR A 553 -10.98 26.14 12.92
C THR A 553 -11.52 26.51 11.54
N LEU A 554 -11.60 25.56 10.60
CA LEU A 554 -12.10 25.81 9.25
C LEU A 554 -13.55 26.30 9.26
N GLY A 555 -14.43 25.61 9.99
CA GLY A 555 -15.85 25.98 10.07
C GLY A 555 -16.05 27.37 10.67
N MET A 556 -15.30 27.74 11.72
CA MET A 556 -15.35 29.08 12.28
C MET A 556 -14.89 30.14 11.27
N MET A 557 -13.78 29.91 10.56
CA MET A 557 -13.27 30.88 9.58
C MET A 557 -14.19 31.02 8.36
N MET A 558 -14.73 29.91 7.84
CA MET A 558 -15.70 29.92 6.74
C MET A 558 -17.02 30.59 7.12
N ALA A 559 -17.50 30.40 8.36
CA ALA A 559 -18.73 31.02 8.83
C ALA A 559 -18.70 32.56 8.75
N ARG A 560 -17.52 33.17 8.92
CA ARG A 560 -17.32 34.62 8.77
C ARG A 560 -17.61 35.09 7.34
N ILE A 561 -17.24 34.26 6.36
CA ILE A 561 -17.29 34.62 4.95
C ILE A 561 -18.66 34.34 4.37
N LEU A 562 -19.23 33.17 4.67
CA LEU A 562 -20.41 32.68 3.98
C LEU A 562 -21.70 33.36 4.40
N ALA A 563 -21.85 33.87 5.64
CA ALA A 563 -23.02 34.59 6.19
C ALA A 563 -24.42 33.92 6.03
N ILE A 564 -24.57 32.91 5.17
CA ILE A 564 -25.81 32.30 4.66
C ILE A 564 -26.40 31.30 5.67
N LEU A 565 -25.63 30.86 6.66
CA LEU A 565 -26.05 29.84 7.65
C LEU A 565 -26.39 30.43 9.04
N GLN A 566 -26.52 31.75 9.13
CA GLN A 566 -26.86 32.45 10.36
C GLN A 566 -28.23 31.98 10.91
N GLY A 567 -28.22 31.41 12.12
CA GLY A 567 -29.42 31.08 12.89
C GLY A 567 -29.95 29.65 12.77
N THR A 568 -29.36 28.79 11.93
CA THR A 568 -29.74 27.36 11.86
C THR A 568 -29.39 26.62 13.15
N GLN A 569 -30.13 25.54 13.45
CA GLN A 569 -29.85 24.71 14.63
C GLN A 569 -28.46 24.06 14.55
N SER A 570 -28.08 23.54 13.38
CA SER A 570 -26.75 22.97 13.12
C SER A 570 -25.62 23.99 13.37
N ALA A 571 -25.80 25.26 12.97
CA ALA A 571 -24.83 26.30 13.29
C ALA A 571 -24.69 26.51 14.80
N LYS A 572 -25.81 26.61 15.54
CA LYS A 572 -25.78 26.77 17.01
C LYS A 572 -25.09 25.60 17.69
N ASP A 573 -25.38 24.37 17.26
CA ASP A 573 -24.80 23.16 17.83
C ASP A 573 -23.30 23.06 17.52
N PHE A 574 -22.88 23.40 16.30
CA PHE A 574 -21.48 23.50 15.91
C PHE A 574 -20.72 24.52 16.77
N PHE A 575 -21.20 25.75 16.91
CA PHE A 575 -20.50 26.77 17.70
C PHE A 575 -20.43 26.39 19.18
N ARG A 576 -21.50 25.81 19.72
CA ARG A 576 -21.48 25.26 21.09
C ARG A 576 -20.41 24.18 21.23
N ALA A 577 -20.36 23.24 20.27
CA ALA A 577 -19.36 22.18 20.23
C ALA A 577 -17.93 22.74 20.12
N ALA A 578 -17.69 23.72 19.24
CA ALA A 578 -16.39 24.36 19.05
C ALA A 578 -15.93 25.09 20.32
N ILE A 579 -16.79 25.91 20.95
CA ILE A 579 -16.46 26.59 22.21
C ILE A 579 -16.12 25.58 23.30
N HIS A 580 -16.97 24.57 23.49
CA HIS A 580 -16.75 23.55 24.52
C HIS A 580 -15.49 22.70 24.26
N PHE A 581 -15.15 22.45 22.99
CA PHE A 581 -13.92 21.76 22.62
C PHE A 581 -12.69 22.60 22.94
N LEU A 582 -12.65 23.85 22.45
CA LEU A 582 -11.52 24.77 22.66
C LEU A 582 -11.35 25.14 24.14
N SER A 583 -12.45 25.24 24.90
CA SER A 583 -12.39 25.54 26.34
C SER A 583 -11.72 24.44 27.16
N LYS A 584 -11.65 23.21 26.63
CA LYS A 584 -11.02 22.07 27.32
C LYS A 584 -9.56 21.85 26.93
N ALA A 585 -9.03 22.67 26.03
CA ALA A 585 -7.64 22.57 25.56
C ALA A 585 -6.63 22.86 26.69
N HIS A 586 -6.96 23.76 27.62
CA HIS A 586 -6.08 24.17 28.71
C HIS A 586 -6.64 23.81 30.08
N THR A 587 -5.76 23.46 31.01
CA THR A 587 -6.08 23.12 32.41
C THR A 587 -5.04 23.71 33.34
N ALA A 588 -5.43 23.98 34.59
CA ALA A 588 -4.50 24.39 35.63
C ALA A 588 -3.82 23.13 36.21
N GLN A 589 -2.49 23.06 36.14
CA GLN A 589 -1.68 21.94 36.65
C GLN A 589 -0.63 22.46 37.63
N ALA A 590 -0.17 21.59 38.55
CA ALA A 590 0.87 21.96 39.50
C ALA A 590 2.18 22.29 38.77
N ASP A 591 2.75 23.45 39.06
CA ASP A 591 4.05 23.86 38.52
C ASP A 591 5.18 23.13 39.26
N PRO A 592 6.06 22.38 38.58
CA PRO A 592 7.19 21.71 39.23
C PRO A 592 8.15 22.66 39.95
N GLY A 593 8.11 23.97 39.63
CA GLY A 593 9.00 25.00 40.18
C GLY A 593 8.37 25.98 41.17
N SER A 594 7.06 25.91 41.45
CA SER A 594 6.39 26.83 42.38
C SER A 594 5.22 26.19 43.13
N ASP A 595 4.80 26.78 44.26
CA ASP A 595 3.59 26.36 45.00
C ASP A 595 2.27 26.74 44.27
N GLY A 596 2.36 27.28 43.04
CA GLY A 596 1.22 27.73 42.24
C GLY A 596 0.77 26.72 41.18
N LEU A 597 -0.41 26.96 40.60
CA LEU A 597 -0.84 26.26 39.40
C LEU A 597 -0.36 27.04 38.16
N ALA A 598 0.11 26.31 37.15
CA ALA A 598 0.46 26.82 35.84
C ALA A 598 -0.59 26.44 34.79
N ALA A 599 -0.75 27.27 33.77
CA ALA A 599 -1.50 26.90 32.58
C ALA A 599 -0.74 25.82 31.81
N ALA A 600 -1.41 24.70 31.54
CA ALA A 600 -0.86 23.61 30.76
C ALA A 600 -1.91 23.07 29.79
N VAL A 601 -1.44 22.51 28.68
CA VAL A 601 -2.29 21.74 27.77
C VAL A 601 -2.92 20.59 28.54
N SER A 602 -4.23 20.45 28.41
CA SER A 602 -4.99 19.38 29.03
C SER A 602 -4.41 18.01 28.66
N PRO A 603 -4.30 17.05 29.59
CA PRO A 603 -3.74 15.71 29.30
C PRO A 603 -4.45 15.00 28.14
N ALA A 604 -5.73 15.33 27.91
CA ALA A 604 -6.50 14.78 26.80
C ALA A 604 -6.05 15.29 25.41
N PHE A 605 -5.31 16.40 25.35
CA PHE A 605 -4.85 17.04 24.12
C PHE A 605 -3.34 16.90 23.92
N THR A 606 -2.57 16.54 24.95
CA THR A 606 -1.11 16.54 24.94
C THR A 606 -0.51 15.75 23.78
N SER A 607 -1.06 14.57 23.45
CA SER A 607 -0.56 13.73 22.35
C SER A 607 -0.84 14.27 20.96
N ALA A 608 -1.80 15.20 20.82
CA ALA A 608 -2.25 15.74 19.55
C ALA A 608 -1.92 17.23 19.38
N TRP A 609 -1.34 17.87 20.41
CA TRP A 609 -1.19 19.33 20.49
C TRP A 609 -0.26 19.90 19.43
N ALA A 610 0.84 19.20 19.12
CA ALA A 610 1.81 19.63 18.10
C ALA A 610 1.18 19.74 16.71
N ASP A 611 0.15 18.91 16.43
CA ASP A 611 -0.52 18.84 15.14
C ASP A 611 -1.76 19.77 15.05
N MET A 612 -2.17 20.37 16.17
CA MET A 612 -3.30 21.30 16.23
C MET A 612 -2.84 22.73 15.98
N ARG A 613 -3.20 23.30 14.82
CA ARG A 613 -3.04 24.74 14.56
C ARG A 613 -4.28 25.50 15.04
N ALA A 614 -4.16 26.24 16.14
CA ALA A 614 -5.23 27.10 16.64
C ALA A 614 -5.22 28.46 15.92
N GLY A 615 -6.31 28.76 15.21
CA GLY A 615 -6.55 30.10 14.65
C GLY A 615 -7.29 31.00 15.63
N SER A 616 -7.10 32.31 15.51
CA SER A 616 -7.84 33.31 16.30
C SER A 616 -9.34 33.29 15.98
N VAL A 617 -10.18 33.43 17.02
CA VAL A 617 -11.65 33.34 16.94
C VAL A 617 -12.26 34.75 16.92
N PRO A 618 -12.74 35.24 15.78
CA PRO A 618 -13.56 36.44 15.73
C PRO A 618 -15.05 36.10 15.84
N LEU A 619 -15.83 37.10 16.24
CA LEU A 619 -17.13 36.88 16.83
C LEU A 619 -18.25 36.63 15.81
N PHE A 620 -18.98 35.53 16.02
CA PHE A 620 -20.20 35.17 15.29
C PHE A 620 -21.44 35.70 16.03
N PRO A 621 -22.51 36.19 15.36
CA PRO A 621 -23.69 36.76 16.03
C PRO A 621 -24.38 35.85 17.07
N GLY A 622 -24.28 34.52 16.92
CA GLY A 622 -24.80 33.54 17.88
C GLY A 622 -23.81 33.12 18.98
N LEU A 623 -22.54 33.55 18.89
CA LEU A 623 -21.49 33.19 19.85
C LEU A 623 -21.80 33.67 21.27
N PRO A 624 -22.32 34.90 21.51
CA PRO A 624 -22.62 35.33 22.87
C PRO A 624 -23.64 34.43 23.57
N GLN A 625 -24.67 33.98 22.85
CA GLN A 625 -25.66 33.06 23.41
C GLN A 625 -25.06 31.67 23.68
N ALA A 626 -24.21 31.17 22.79
CA ALA A 626 -23.53 29.89 22.98
C ALA A 626 -22.59 29.94 24.19
N VAL A 627 -21.78 30.99 24.32
CA VAL A 627 -20.86 31.23 25.43
C VAL A 627 -21.58 31.23 26.79
N LEU A 628 -22.73 31.92 26.87
CA LEU A 628 -23.56 31.95 28.09
C LEU A 628 -24.16 30.58 28.40
N GLN A 629 -24.60 29.83 27.39
CA GLN A 629 -25.16 28.49 27.59
C GLN A 629 -24.12 27.45 28.01
N THR A 630 -22.87 27.60 27.56
CA THR A 630 -21.77 26.70 27.91
C THR A 630 -21.09 27.04 29.23
N GLN A 631 -21.49 28.13 29.89
CA GLN A 631 -20.80 28.68 31.08
C GLN A 631 -19.29 28.88 30.84
N TRP A 632 -18.93 29.28 29.61
CA TRP A 632 -17.53 29.37 29.23
C TRP A 632 -16.81 30.53 29.93
N LEU A 633 -17.50 31.65 30.16
CA LEU A 633 -16.94 32.82 30.84
C LEU A 633 -16.62 32.51 32.30
N GLU A 634 -17.49 31.75 32.95
CA GLU A 634 -17.34 31.29 34.33
C GLU A 634 -16.15 30.32 34.45
N GLY A 635 -16.06 29.35 33.53
CA GLY A 635 -14.92 28.42 33.47
C GLY A 635 -13.59 29.11 33.16
N LEU A 636 -13.59 30.09 32.25
CA LEU A 636 -12.41 30.90 31.94
C LEU A 636 -11.98 31.74 33.15
N SER A 637 -12.93 32.34 33.87
CA SER A 637 -12.66 33.07 35.12
C SER A 637 -12.03 32.14 36.17
N GLU A 638 -12.60 30.95 36.38
CA GLU A 638 -12.04 29.96 37.32
C GLU A 638 -10.61 29.55 36.93
N PHE A 639 -10.36 29.37 35.63
CA PHE A 639 -9.02 29.07 35.10
C PHE A 639 -8.04 30.22 35.37
N LEU A 640 -8.36 31.45 34.94
CA LEU A 640 -7.50 32.62 35.11
C LEU A 640 -7.28 33.01 36.58
N THR A 641 -8.19 32.62 37.49
CA THR A 641 -8.02 32.84 38.93
C THR A 641 -7.05 31.83 39.54
N ARG A 642 -6.94 30.62 38.97
CA ARG A 642 -6.11 29.53 39.50
C ARG A 642 -4.67 29.57 39.00
N VAL A 643 -4.46 29.98 37.76
CA VAL A 643 -3.12 29.95 37.14
C VAL A 643 -2.35 31.24 37.41
N THR A 644 -1.01 31.14 37.43
CA THR A 644 -0.16 32.33 37.56
C THR A 644 -0.02 33.06 36.22
N PRO A 645 -0.02 34.42 36.17
CA PRO A 645 0.08 35.16 34.92
C PRO A 645 1.32 34.83 34.08
N ALA A 646 2.45 34.58 34.74
CA ALA A 646 3.70 34.22 34.09
C ALA A 646 3.66 32.84 33.39
N SER A 647 2.68 32.01 33.73
CA SER A 647 2.51 30.67 33.13
C SER A 647 1.65 30.66 31.87
N VAL A 648 0.96 31.76 31.55
CA VAL A 648 0.11 31.85 30.36
C VAL A 648 0.90 32.51 29.25
N ASP A 649 1.04 31.83 28.11
CA ASP A 649 1.76 32.38 26.98
C ASP A 649 1.04 33.60 26.37
N PHE A 650 1.82 34.43 25.67
CA PHE A 650 1.33 35.68 25.08
C PHE A 650 0.27 35.45 24.00
N GLU A 651 0.36 34.35 23.24
CA GLU A 651 -0.58 34.06 22.15
C GLU A 651 -1.97 33.69 22.71
N LEU A 652 -2.01 32.94 23.80
CA LEU A 652 -3.23 32.57 24.51
C LEU A 652 -3.86 33.77 25.19
N ILE A 653 -3.06 34.66 25.80
CA ILE A 653 -3.53 35.95 26.33
C ILE A 653 -4.15 36.79 25.20
N ALA A 654 -3.48 36.90 24.05
CA ALA A 654 -3.99 37.65 22.92
C ALA A 654 -5.30 37.07 22.37
N ALA A 655 -5.40 35.73 22.30
CA ALA A 655 -6.61 35.02 21.89
C ALA A 655 -7.78 35.27 22.86
N PHE A 656 -7.56 35.12 24.16
CA PHE A 656 -8.58 35.42 25.18
C PHE A 656 -9.03 36.87 25.12
N GLN A 657 -8.09 37.81 25.07
CA GLN A 657 -8.42 39.24 24.96
C GLN A 657 -9.30 39.51 23.74
N SER A 658 -8.91 38.98 22.56
CA SER A 658 -9.66 39.21 21.33
C SER A 658 -11.11 38.74 21.43
N VAL A 659 -11.35 37.57 22.02
CA VAL A 659 -12.71 37.01 22.16
C VAL A 659 -13.52 37.81 23.19
N LEU A 660 -12.91 38.15 24.32
CA LEU A 660 -13.60 38.81 25.43
C LEU A 660 -13.96 40.26 25.15
N VAL A 661 -13.07 41.01 24.49
CA VAL A 661 -13.35 42.38 24.04
C VAL A 661 -14.58 42.38 23.15
N GLU A 662 -14.57 41.51 22.16
CA GLU A 662 -15.64 41.44 21.20
C GLU A 662 -16.95 40.96 21.87
N LEU A 663 -16.91 40.00 22.82
CA LEU A 663 -18.11 39.53 23.55
C LEU A 663 -18.71 40.64 24.41
N ALA A 664 -17.86 41.42 25.08
CA ALA A 664 -18.27 42.54 25.90
C ALA A 664 -18.93 43.65 25.07
N ARG A 665 -18.46 43.89 23.84
CA ARG A 665 -19.06 44.84 22.89
C ARG A 665 -20.37 44.34 22.30
N ALA A 666 -20.41 43.06 21.92
CA ALA A 666 -21.52 42.49 21.16
C ALA A 666 -22.73 42.09 22.04
N SER A 667 -22.55 41.86 23.35
CA SER A 667 -23.58 41.31 24.22
C SER A 667 -23.49 41.87 25.64
N LYS A 668 -24.50 42.66 26.03
CA LYS A 668 -24.62 43.17 27.41
C LYS A 668 -24.64 42.03 28.45
N PRO A 669 -25.39 40.93 28.29
CA PRO A 669 -25.32 39.82 29.24
C PRO A 669 -23.92 39.20 29.38
N CYS A 670 -23.16 39.06 28.29
CA CYS A 670 -21.78 38.56 28.38
C CYS A 670 -20.87 39.55 29.12
N ARG A 671 -21.04 40.85 28.84
CA ARG A 671 -20.32 41.91 29.54
C ARG A 671 -20.61 41.89 31.05
N ASP A 672 -21.87 41.71 31.43
CA ASP A 672 -22.30 41.65 32.83
C ASP A 672 -21.67 40.44 33.55
N VAL A 673 -21.60 39.27 32.90
CA VAL A 673 -20.92 38.07 33.44
C VAL A 673 -19.41 38.30 33.58
N ILE A 674 -18.76 38.90 32.57
CA ILE A 674 -17.33 39.24 32.64
C ILE A 674 -17.06 40.15 33.86
N LEU A 675 -17.90 41.17 34.07
CA LEU A 675 -17.77 42.09 35.20
C LEU A 675 -18.05 41.42 36.54
N SER A 676 -19.07 40.55 36.63
CA SER A 676 -19.39 39.85 37.88
C SER A 676 -18.31 38.84 38.31
N HIS A 677 -17.46 38.42 37.37
CA HIS A 677 -16.34 37.50 37.59
C HIS A 677 -14.98 38.22 37.55
N HIS A 678 -14.92 39.42 38.13
CA HIS A 678 -13.69 40.21 38.29
C HIS A 678 -12.97 40.60 36.98
N GLY A 679 -13.72 40.72 35.88
CA GLY A 679 -13.29 41.11 34.52
C GLY A 679 -12.07 42.03 34.41
N ARG A 680 -12.15 43.15 35.13
CA ARG A 680 -11.14 44.22 35.09
C ARG A 680 -9.84 43.82 35.79
N GLU A 681 -9.94 43.04 36.86
CA GLU A 681 -8.78 42.65 37.68
C GLU A 681 -7.88 41.69 36.90
N TRP A 682 -8.45 40.65 36.27
CA TRP A 682 -7.66 39.76 35.43
C TRP A 682 -7.25 40.39 34.09
N ALA A 683 -8.06 41.30 33.51
CA ALA A 683 -7.61 42.06 32.34
C ALA A 683 -6.33 42.84 32.62
N ASN A 684 -6.22 43.50 33.77
CA ASN A 684 -5.00 44.18 34.20
C ASN A 684 -3.88 43.16 34.52
N LEU A 685 -4.16 42.15 35.34
CA LEU A 685 -3.18 41.16 35.80
C LEU A 685 -2.49 40.40 34.66
N TYR A 686 -3.22 40.09 33.60
CA TYR A 686 -2.71 39.37 32.41
C TYR A 686 -2.32 40.31 31.27
N GLY A 687 -2.33 41.64 31.46
CA GLY A 687 -1.91 42.60 30.44
C GLY A 687 -2.85 42.73 29.25
N MET A 688 -4.14 42.43 29.42
CA MET A 688 -5.18 42.56 28.41
C MET A 688 -5.74 44.00 28.31
N ALA A 689 -4.90 44.94 27.88
CA ALA A 689 -5.21 46.37 27.83
C ALA A 689 -6.49 46.71 27.02
N ALA A 690 -6.75 46.02 25.91
CA ALA A 690 -7.93 46.29 25.09
C ALA A 690 -9.24 45.89 25.79
N LEU A 691 -9.18 44.83 26.60
CA LEU A 691 -10.33 44.38 27.40
C LEU A 691 -10.57 45.32 28.58
N GLU A 692 -9.51 45.74 29.26
CA GLU A 692 -9.60 46.69 30.37
C GLU A 692 -10.27 48.00 29.93
N GLN A 693 -9.86 48.53 28.76
CA GLN A 693 -10.51 49.70 28.16
C GLN A 693 -11.99 49.41 27.85
N CYS A 694 -12.28 48.31 27.16
CA CYS A 694 -13.65 47.94 26.77
C CYS A 694 -14.62 47.77 27.96
N LEU A 695 -14.13 47.30 29.11
CA LEU A 695 -14.96 47.10 30.32
C LEU A 695 -15.15 48.40 31.12
N SER A 696 -14.34 49.41 30.83
CA SER A 696 -14.36 50.72 31.49
C SER A 696 -15.24 51.74 30.76
N GLU A 697 -15.45 51.55 29.45
CA GLU A 697 -16.39 52.31 28.58
C GLU A 697 -17.83 51.84 28.75
#